data_AF-A0A178F5A3-F1
#
_entry.id   AF-A0A178F5A3-F1
#
_cell.length_a   1.000
_cell.length_b   1.000
_cell.length_c   1.000
_cell.angle_alpha   90.00
_cell.angle_beta   90.00
_cell.angle_gamma   90.00
#
_symmetry.space_group_name_H-M   'P 1'
#
loop_
_entity.id
_entity.type
_entity.pdbx_description
1 polymer ?
#
loop_
_entity_poly.entity_id
_entity_poly.type
_entity_poly.pdbx_seq_one_letter_code
_entity_poly.pdbx_strand_id
1 'polypeptide(L)'
;MKYTFLAVLSAVTVLATPAPVPTPPNIPSASTAQSLLSGLTVRPQGPQDGYSRDKFPHWITISGTCNTRETVLRRDGTNVQVDGSCAAISGSWFSPYDGATWTAASDVDIDHVVPLSNAWKSGAASWTTSQRQSFANDLSNPQLIAVTDNVNQAKGDQGPESWKPPLQSYWCTYSRMWIKVKSVYKLSVTSAEKIGASGTYVPMGLDSYTLPPTSGYTINPGHALDERDDVLERLAPTLPNDKPVDIIDSYPGLGIWSSHFHEYVRPRRHILLEPNFRTYEAHLKPLLQSPGSRYVHVPLDPALDRTFSDLFKKGYLPEQTERTEGSTEVNDTLLVLANMTLLRSATKLRATDSRKYFESMLDQSYFHRYGLVRIIAIFPSSNLDAILPKSISRRRRTQALLECVASEANEVAGDTSETTHLTRRGLPVVQSSAERAAKRNEGVVVKVPPGREPIPLELAPKPVVVNGAQHSYVPRPIHDWHHEYIRAHRDLKKEEQKIDTTNPIPAKLKDLRKTFAALQKRYLYESSQIRSAHEADDRQCDIDNIEADLRKVMNGTLPVPSRRKAGKIIKNLALLKEERDIILSSLGKQFIRHHYPLFVNERRCVAGSQSSPSVEPLLLWDKRAYEPLHVEKHEFSPKTPCSIVDIRPNPNSYIFDAQRQYKAANESFKYISVLTTFRALLRMFIPYPKKSIEQVLRLLFASRPMADFPSAIPSLAEYATPKITVDAKEAASWKHVKTNNRRGVFVGYDMDCLAEATLQRIPSKLFWDIAVEWERWRHEKNLPDTLSKSLGGAFISDMNEAFEARR
;
A
#
# COMPACT_ATOMS: atom_id res chain seq x y z
N MET A 1 52.56 46.73 34.33
CA MET A 1 51.38 46.58 35.22
C MET A 1 50.13 46.99 34.47
N LYS A 2 49.24 46.03 34.17
CA LYS A 2 47.79 46.24 33.94
C LYS A 2 47.15 44.85 33.96
N TYR A 3 46.42 44.57 35.03
CA TYR A 3 45.63 43.36 35.24
C TYR A 3 44.39 43.40 34.36
N THR A 4 44.08 42.32 33.64
CA THR A 4 42.82 42.16 32.92
C THR A 4 41.98 41.11 33.63
N PHE A 5 40.94 41.56 34.34
CA PHE A 5 39.89 40.70 34.91
C PHE A 5 39.05 40.12 33.77
N LEU A 6 38.95 38.79 33.67
CA LEU A 6 37.90 38.12 32.89
C LEU A 6 36.66 37.98 33.78
N ALA A 7 35.58 38.65 33.40
CA ALA A 7 34.26 38.46 33.99
C ALA A 7 33.66 37.13 33.50
N VAL A 8 33.30 36.25 34.43
CA VAL A 8 32.53 35.03 34.16
C VAL A 8 31.07 35.42 34.01
N LEU A 9 30.52 35.33 32.80
CA LEU A 9 29.08 35.45 32.55
C LEU A 9 28.43 34.07 32.75
N SER A 10 27.78 33.84 33.88
CA SER A 10 26.92 32.67 34.10
C SER A 10 25.65 32.81 33.27
N ALA A 11 25.55 32.08 32.15
CA ALA A 11 24.31 31.97 31.39
C ALA A 11 23.33 31.06 32.15
N VAL A 12 22.33 31.67 32.79
CA VAL A 12 21.16 30.96 33.33
C VAL A 12 20.30 30.53 32.15
N THR A 13 20.32 29.23 31.82
CA THR A 13 19.37 28.62 30.88
C THR A 13 18.01 28.51 31.55
N VAL A 14 17.13 29.47 31.27
CA VAL A 14 15.69 29.32 31.55
C VAL A 14 15.17 28.23 30.61
N LEU A 15 14.78 27.08 31.17
CA LEU A 15 13.99 26.07 30.46
C LEU A 15 12.67 26.72 30.04
N ALA A 16 12.56 27.11 28.77
CA ALA A 16 11.30 27.55 28.20
C ALA A 16 10.34 26.34 28.22
N THR A 17 9.36 26.38 29.11
CA THR A 17 8.21 25.46 29.04
C THR A 17 7.54 25.67 27.68
N PRO A 18 7.29 24.61 26.88
CA PRO A 18 6.61 24.76 25.60
C PRO A 18 5.26 25.45 25.85
N ALA A 19 4.99 26.52 25.09
CA ALA A 19 3.73 27.24 25.19
C ALA A 19 2.58 26.25 24.97
N PRO A 20 1.52 26.29 25.81
CA PRO A 20 0.38 25.41 25.64
C PRO A 20 -0.22 25.62 24.25
N VAL A 21 -0.28 24.55 23.46
CA VAL A 21 -0.90 24.56 22.14
C VAL A 21 -2.38 24.91 22.33
N PRO A 22 -2.96 25.82 21.53
CA PRO A 22 -4.39 26.08 21.56
C PRO A 22 -5.18 24.78 21.32
N THR A 23 -6.04 24.40 22.26
CA THR A 23 -6.85 23.17 22.17
C THR A 23 -8.33 23.49 22.39
N PRO A 24 -9.26 22.70 21.82
CA PRO A 24 -10.69 22.85 22.10
C PRO A 24 -11.00 22.81 23.60
N PRO A 25 -12.01 23.55 24.07
CA PRO A 25 -12.30 23.65 25.49
C PRO A 25 -12.92 22.36 26.06
N ASN A 26 -12.81 22.21 27.38
CA ASN A 26 -13.54 21.19 28.17
C ASN A 26 -13.34 19.72 27.76
N ILE A 27 -12.12 19.37 27.33
CA ILE A 27 -11.71 17.96 27.13
C ILE A 27 -11.64 17.27 28.51
N PRO A 28 -12.47 16.25 28.80
CA PRO A 28 -12.53 15.62 30.12
C PRO A 28 -11.26 14.84 30.42
N SER A 29 -10.91 14.62 31.70
CA SER A 29 -9.82 13.69 32.07
C SER A 29 -10.05 12.27 31.53
N ALA A 30 -9.01 11.43 31.50
CA ALA A 30 -9.16 10.04 31.03
C ALA A 30 -10.16 9.22 31.87
N SER A 31 -10.10 9.34 33.21
CA SER A 31 -11.04 8.66 34.10
C SER A 31 -12.47 9.16 33.93
N THR A 32 -12.66 10.49 33.81
CA THR A 32 -13.97 11.06 33.51
C THR A 32 -14.49 10.56 32.16
N ALA A 33 -13.66 10.53 31.12
CA ALA A 33 -14.07 10.01 29.81
C ALA A 33 -14.48 8.53 29.88
N GLN A 34 -13.79 7.70 30.65
CA GLN A 34 -14.19 6.30 30.86
C GLN A 34 -15.56 6.19 31.54
N SER A 35 -15.81 6.98 32.60
CA SER A 35 -17.12 7.02 33.25
C SER A 35 -18.23 7.48 32.29
N LEU A 36 -17.96 8.53 31.49
CA LEU A 36 -18.90 9.02 30.48
C LEU A 36 -19.17 7.94 29.42
N LEU A 37 -18.14 7.26 28.91
CA LEU A 37 -18.26 6.18 27.92
C LEU A 37 -19.08 5.00 28.44
N SER A 38 -18.89 4.63 29.71
CA SER A 38 -19.70 3.60 30.37
C SER A 38 -21.18 3.98 30.40
N GLY A 39 -21.49 5.26 30.64
CA GLY A 39 -22.86 5.80 30.65
C GLY A 39 -23.47 6.07 29.28
N LEU A 40 -22.72 6.01 28.17
CA LEU A 40 -23.28 6.18 26.83
C LEU A 40 -24.20 5.01 26.47
N THR A 41 -25.39 5.35 25.96
CA THR A 41 -26.32 4.37 25.41
C THR A 41 -25.69 3.69 24.19
N VAL A 42 -25.51 2.38 24.31
CA VAL A 42 -25.01 1.55 23.21
C VAL A 42 -26.18 1.11 22.34
N ARG A 43 -26.22 1.56 21.09
CA ARG A 43 -27.19 1.09 20.09
C ARG A 43 -26.62 1.24 18.67
N PRO A 44 -27.13 0.51 17.69
CA PRO A 44 -26.78 0.73 16.29
C PRO A 44 -26.97 2.20 15.87
N GLN A 45 -26.22 2.63 14.86
CA GLN A 45 -26.47 3.90 14.20
C GLN A 45 -27.89 3.89 13.61
N GLY A 46 -28.62 4.97 13.81
CA GLY A 46 -29.91 5.22 13.19
C GLY A 46 -29.78 5.49 11.68
N PRO A 47 -30.90 5.53 10.96
CA PRO A 47 -30.89 5.72 9.51
C PRO A 47 -30.36 7.10 9.11
N GLN A 48 -29.78 7.17 7.92
CA GLN A 48 -29.36 8.43 7.28
C GLN A 48 -30.54 9.17 6.60
N ASP A 49 -31.72 8.55 6.56
CA ASP A 49 -32.91 9.09 5.88
C ASP A 49 -33.22 10.51 6.34
N GLY A 50 -33.42 11.40 5.38
CA GLY A 50 -33.73 12.81 5.64
C GLY A 50 -32.56 13.64 6.17
N TYR A 51 -31.35 13.07 6.29
CA TYR A 51 -30.16 13.86 6.56
C TYR A 51 -29.88 14.81 5.39
N SER A 52 -29.72 16.08 5.70
CA SER A 52 -29.02 17.06 4.87
C SER A 52 -28.16 17.90 5.80
N ARG A 53 -26.96 18.25 5.34
CA ARG A 53 -26.07 19.14 6.09
C ARG A 53 -26.74 20.47 6.38
N ASP A 54 -27.62 20.95 5.50
CA ASP A 54 -28.36 22.20 5.64
C ASP A 54 -29.35 22.19 6.83
N LYS A 55 -29.71 21.00 7.32
CA LYS A 55 -30.55 20.86 8.53
C LYS A 55 -29.78 21.14 9.83
N PHE A 56 -28.47 21.31 9.74
CA PHE A 56 -27.61 21.80 10.80
C PHE A 56 -27.12 23.19 10.38
N PRO A 57 -27.90 24.27 10.61
CA PRO A 57 -27.41 25.62 10.33
C PRO A 57 -26.06 25.82 11.01
N HIS A 58 -25.00 26.01 10.23
CA HIS A 58 -23.64 26.10 10.75
C HIS A 58 -22.87 27.21 10.05
N TRP A 59 -21.92 27.71 10.83
CA TRP A 59 -21.25 29.00 10.68
C TRP A 59 -22.20 30.17 10.92
N ILE A 60 -22.96 30.10 12.03
CA ILE A 60 -23.73 31.25 12.50
C ILE A 60 -22.80 32.35 13.02
N THR A 61 -23.28 33.59 12.97
CA THR A 61 -22.59 34.74 13.58
C THR A 61 -22.55 34.57 15.10
N ILE A 62 -21.35 34.63 15.68
CA ILE A 62 -21.13 34.53 17.13
C ILE A 62 -21.04 35.93 17.75
N SER A 63 -20.30 36.84 17.11
CA SER A 63 -20.16 38.23 17.53
C SER A 63 -19.72 39.10 16.36
N GLY A 64 -20.30 40.30 16.21
CA GLY A 64 -19.99 41.20 15.11
C GLY A 64 -20.21 40.55 13.75
N THR A 65 -19.17 40.53 12.91
CA THR A 65 -19.15 39.84 11.61
C THR A 65 -18.54 38.42 11.68
N CYS A 66 -18.04 38.01 12.85
CA CYS A 66 -17.37 36.72 13.02
C CYS A 66 -18.36 35.57 13.12
N ASN A 67 -18.30 34.66 12.16
CA ASN A 67 -19.02 33.40 12.23
C ASN A 67 -18.29 32.37 13.10
N THR A 68 -18.92 31.23 13.34
CA THR A 68 -18.36 30.16 14.16
C THR A 68 -17.06 29.59 13.61
N ARG A 69 -16.91 29.44 12.28
CA ARG A 69 -15.68 28.97 11.64
C ARG A 69 -14.51 29.91 11.96
N GLU A 70 -14.70 31.21 11.73
CA GLU A 70 -13.68 32.22 11.98
C GLU A 70 -13.35 32.34 13.47
N THR A 71 -14.34 32.11 14.34
CA THR A 71 -14.12 32.05 15.80
C THR A 71 -13.21 30.89 16.19
N VAL A 72 -13.38 29.71 15.58
CA VAL A 72 -12.51 28.55 15.84
C VAL A 72 -11.12 28.76 15.24
N LEU A 73 -11.01 29.31 14.03
CA LEU A 73 -9.72 29.64 13.42
C LEU A 73 -8.93 30.62 14.29
N ARG A 74 -9.58 31.63 14.87
CA ARG A 74 -8.92 32.54 15.82
C ARG A 74 -8.53 31.86 17.13
N ARG A 75 -9.38 30.96 17.64
CA ARG A 75 -9.15 30.23 18.90
C ARG A 75 -7.96 29.26 18.79
N ASP A 76 -7.91 28.50 17.71
CA ASP A 76 -6.93 27.41 17.53
C ASP A 76 -5.66 27.87 16.79
N GLY A 77 -5.65 29.11 16.28
CA GLY A 77 -4.52 29.71 15.61
C GLY A 77 -3.70 30.66 16.49
N THR A 78 -2.44 30.83 16.14
CA THR A 78 -1.52 31.80 16.74
C THR A 78 -1.31 32.98 15.79
N ASN A 79 -1.28 34.20 16.32
CA ASN A 79 -1.08 35.44 15.55
C ASN A 79 -2.08 35.63 14.39
N VAL A 80 -3.33 35.17 14.57
CA VAL A 80 -4.36 35.26 13.52
C VAL A 80 -4.78 36.71 13.30
N GLN A 81 -4.59 37.22 12.09
CA GLN A 81 -5.12 38.49 11.63
C GLN A 81 -6.36 38.25 10.78
N VAL A 82 -7.37 39.10 10.93
CA VAL A 82 -8.62 39.02 10.17
C VAL A 82 -8.88 40.32 9.39
N ASP A 83 -9.69 40.24 8.34
CA ASP A 83 -10.21 41.42 7.65
C ASP A 83 -11.51 41.98 8.29
N GLY A 84 -12.12 42.99 7.66
CA GLY A 84 -13.37 43.61 8.12
C GLY A 84 -14.59 42.66 8.11
N SER A 85 -14.53 41.55 7.38
CA SER A 85 -15.52 40.48 7.39
C SER A 85 -15.23 39.39 8.43
N CYS A 86 -14.18 39.57 9.23
CA CYS A 86 -13.64 38.61 10.19
C CYS A 86 -13.03 37.35 9.55
N ALA A 87 -12.82 37.32 8.24
CA ALA A 87 -12.13 36.21 7.59
C ALA A 87 -10.64 36.23 7.96
N ALA A 88 -10.09 35.08 8.36
CA ALA A 88 -8.67 34.94 8.63
C ALA A 88 -7.82 35.17 7.36
N ILE A 89 -6.97 36.20 7.37
CA ILE A 89 -6.08 36.55 6.25
C ILE A 89 -4.62 36.12 6.48
N SER A 90 -4.22 35.96 7.75
CA SER A 90 -2.92 35.38 8.11
C SER A 90 -2.98 34.79 9.52
N GLY A 91 -2.04 33.91 9.85
CA GLY A 91 -1.94 33.24 11.14
C GLY A 91 -1.07 31.99 11.05
N SER A 92 -1.03 31.22 12.13
CA SER A 92 -0.39 29.91 12.16
C SER A 92 -1.26 28.93 12.93
N TRP A 93 -1.60 27.79 12.33
CA TRP A 93 -2.49 26.77 12.89
C TRP A 93 -1.77 25.44 13.00
N PHE A 94 -1.63 24.94 14.22
CA PHE A 94 -1.15 23.59 14.46
C PHE A 94 -2.33 22.61 14.38
N SER A 95 -2.24 21.62 13.48
CA SER A 95 -3.22 20.55 13.34
C SER A 95 -2.82 19.39 14.26
N PRO A 96 -3.55 19.13 15.35
CA PRO A 96 -3.22 18.04 16.26
C PRO A 96 -3.55 16.65 15.67
N TYR A 97 -4.21 16.58 14.51
CA TYR A 97 -4.51 15.31 13.87
C TYR A 97 -3.31 14.69 13.17
N ASP A 98 -2.37 15.49 12.69
CA ASP A 98 -1.19 15.04 11.95
C ASP A 98 0.12 15.67 12.46
N GLY A 99 0.03 16.61 13.42
CA GLY A 99 1.18 17.29 14.02
C GLY A 99 1.82 18.33 13.10
N ALA A 100 1.16 18.75 12.02
CA ALA A 100 1.65 19.75 11.09
C ALA A 100 1.19 21.16 11.47
N THR A 101 1.92 22.18 11.01
CA THR A 101 1.56 23.59 11.19
C THR A 101 1.37 24.25 9.83
N TRP A 102 0.29 25.02 9.68
CA TRP A 102 -0.10 25.70 8.44
C TRP A 102 -0.20 27.20 8.67
N THR A 103 0.13 28.00 7.65
CA THR A 103 0.03 29.47 7.69
C THR A 103 -1.01 30.03 6.73
N ALA A 104 -1.52 29.20 5.81
CA ALA A 104 -2.64 29.55 4.95
C ALA A 104 -3.93 29.01 5.57
N ALA A 105 -4.92 29.88 5.79
CA ALA A 105 -6.21 29.49 6.35
C ALA A 105 -7.00 28.53 5.43
N SER A 106 -6.69 28.50 4.13
CA SER A 106 -7.29 27.58 3.14
C SER A 106 -6.89 26.12 3.34
N ASP A 107 -5.73 25.86 3.95
CA ASP A 107 -5.21 24.51 4.20
C ASP A 107 -5.72 23.93 5.53
N VAL A 108 -6.57 24.68 6.22
CA VAL A 108 -7.12 24.37 7.54
C VAL A 108 -8.65 24.29 7.45
N ASP A 109 -9.19 23.17 7.90
CA ASP A 109 -10.62 22.98 8.10
C ASP A 109 -10.99 22.97 9.56
N ILE A 110 -12.25 23.33 9.85
CA ILE A 110 -12.85 23.13 11.16
C ILE A 110 -13.58 21.80 11.14
N ASP A 111 -12.99 20.78 11.78
CA ASP A 111 -13.60 19.48 11.94
C ASP A 111 -14.70 19.52 13.01
N HIS A 112 -15.81 18.85 12.70
CA HIS A 112 -16.79 18.41 13.69
C HIS A 112 -16.31 17.07 14.24
N VAL A 113 -15.71 17.09 15.43
CA VAL A 113 -15.09 15.92 16.08
C VAL A 113 -16.04 14.73 16.04
N VAL A 114 -17.30 14.91 16.43
CA VAL A 114 -18.40 14.03 16.00
C VAL A 114 -19.04 14.62 14.74
N PRO A 115 -18.89 14.00 13.55
CA PRO A 115 -19.42 14.54 12.30
C PRO A 115 -20.94 14.77 12.36
N LEU A 116 -21.45 15.79 11.67
CA LEU A 116 -22.89 16.10 11.63
C LEU A 116 -23.74 14.89 11.18
N SER A 117 -23.24 14.13 10.21
CA SER A 117 -23.89 12.89 9.77
C SER A 117 -23.84 11.79 10.84
N ASN A 118 -22.73 11.63 11.56
CA ASN A 118 -22.66 10.68 12.67
C ASN A 118 -23.62 11.08 13.79
N ALA A 119 -23.71 12.38 14.11
CA ALA A 119 -24.67 12.91 15.07
C ALA A 119 -26.12 12.63 14.65
N TRP A 120 -26.46 12.82 13.37
CA TRP A 120 -27.79 12.48 12.82
C TRP A 120 -28.17 11.04 13.13
N LYS A 121 -27.30 10.10 12.73
CA LYS A 121 -27.47 8.67 12.93
C LYS A 121 -27.51 8.30 14.42
N SER A 122 -26.77 9.00 15.28
CA SER A 122 -26.70 8.66 16.71
C SER A 122 -27.74 9.34 17.61
N GLY A 123 -28.59 10.22 17.07
CA GLY A 123 -29.72 10.80 17.81
C GLY A 123 -30.21 12.17 17.34
N ALA A 124 -29.43 12.89 16.53
CA ALA A 124 -29.77 14.24 16.11
C ALA A 124 -30.89 14.32 15.04
N ALA A 125 -31.30 13.18 14.47
CA ALA A 125 -32.43 13.12 13.57
C ALA A 125 -33.76 13.60 14.22
N SER A 126 -33.95 13.31 15.51
CA SER A 126 -35.16 13.71 16.26
C SER A 126 -35.06 15.11 16.87
N TRP A 127 -33.91 15.78 16.72
CA TRP A 127 -33.73 17.11 17.28
C TRP A 127 -34.54 18.18 16.52
N THR A 128 -34.83 19.27 17.21
CA THR A 128 -35.24 20.52 16.57
C THR A 128 -34.06 21.11 15.77
N THR A 129 -34.36 21.99 14.81
CA THR A 129 -33.30 22.70 14.07
C THR A 129 -32.41 23.53 14.99
N SER A 130 -32.97 24.13 16.04
CA SER A 130 -32.19 24.88 17.04
C SER A 130 -31.17 24.00 17.77
N GLN A 131 -31.53 22.76 18.11
CA GLN A 131 -30.61 21.80 18.73
C GLN A 131 -29.49 21.38 17.78
N ARG A 132 -29.82 21.12 16.50
CA ARG A 132 -28.82 20.83 15.46
C ARG A 132 -27.88 22.01 15.20
N GLN A 133 -28.41 23.22 15.15
CA GLN A 133 -27.61 24.45 15.07
C GLN A 133 -26.70 24.59 16.29
N SER A 134 -27.21 24.34 17.50
CA SER A 134 -26.41 24.40 18.73
C SER A 134 -25.26 23.38 18.72
N PHE A 135 -25.50 22.16 18.23
CA PHE A 135 -24.46 21.13 18.08
C PHE A 135 -23.40 21.51 17.04
N ALA A 136 -23.84 22.02 15.88
CA ALA A 136 -22.93 22.32 14.78
C ALA A 136 -22.07 23.57 15.03
N ASN A 137 -22.46 24.42 15.99
CA ASN A 137 -21.74 25.62 16.38
C ASN A 137 -21.26 25.59 17.85
N ASP A 138 -21.07 24.40 18.42
CA ASP A 138 -20.65 24.25 19.81
C ASP A 138 -19.21 24.69 20.03
N LEU A 139 -19.05 25.85 20.68
CA LEU A 139 -17.76 26.38 21.11
C LEU A 139 -17.45 26.10 22.59
N SER A 140 -18.38 25.49 23.33
CA SER A 140 -18.24 25.21 24.77
C SER A 140 -17.70 23.82 25.06
N ASN A 141 -17.88 22.84 24.17
CA ASN A 141 -17.30 21.50 24.28
C ASN A 141 -16.33 21.22 23.13
N PRO A 142 -15.56 20.11 23.15
CA PRO A 142 -14.53 19.87 22.15
C PRO A 142 -15.14 19.26 20.88
N GLN A 143 -16.13 19.93 20.30
CA GLN A 143 -16.84 19.52 19.09
C GLN A 143 -16.24 20.12 17.82
N LEU A 144 -15.67 21.33 17.90
CA LEU A 144 -15.04 22.00 16.77
C LEU A 144 -13.54 22.12 17.00
N ILE A 145 -12.73 21.80 15.99
CA ILE A 145 -11.27 21.88 16.05
C ILE A 145 -10.67 22.24 14.67
N ALA A 146 -9.69 23.14 14.65
CA ALA A 146 -8.92 23.43 13.44
C ALA A 146 -7.91 22.31 13.15
N VAL A 147 -7.98 21.71 11.95
CA VAL A 147 -7.15 20.58 11.52
C VAL A 147 -6.82 20.70 10.02
N THR A 148 -5.81 19.96 9.56
CA THR A 148 -5.45 19.92 8.14
C THR A 148 -6.64 19.47 7.27
N ASP A 149 -6.90 20.21 6.18
CA ASP A 149 -8.04 20.00 5.27
C ASP A 149 -8.17 18.57 4.75
N ASN A 150 -7.10 17.98 4.21
CA ASN A 150 -7.10 16.66 3.60
C ASN A 150 -7.23 15.53 4.63
N VAL A 151 -6.77 15.76 5.87
CA VAL A 151 -6.94 14.83 6.99
C VAL A 151 -8.38 14.82 7.45
N ASN A 152 -9.03 15.99 7.51
CA ASN A 152 -10.45 16.11 7.80
C ASN A 152 -11.32 15.49 6.69
N GLN A 153 -10.96 15.69 5.42
CA GLN A 153 -11.64 15.05 4.29
C GLN A 153 -11.49 13.52 4.34
N ALA A 154 -10.32 13.01 4.73
CA ALA A 154 -10.09 11.58 4.92
C ALA A 154 -10.92 10.99 6.06
N LYS A 155 -11.20 11.75 7.12
CA LYS A 155 -12.11 11.36 8.22
C LYS A 155 -13.56 11.25 7.76
N GLY A 156 -14.05 12.21 6.99
CA GLY A 156 -15.43 12.23 6.53
C GLY A 156 -16.45 12.12 7.68
N ASP A 157 -17.40 11.19 7.56
CA ASP A 157 -18.41 10.90 8.60
C ASP A 157 -18.07 9.69 9.50
N GLN A 158 -16.84 9.19 9.41
CA GLN A 158 -16.38 7.98 10.11
C GLN A 158 -16.26 8.20 11.62
N GLY A 159 -16.55 7.14 12.38
CA GLY A 159 -16.31 7.10 13.82
C GLY A 159 -14.90 6.61 14.19
N PRO A 160 -14.52 6.68 15.49
CA PRO A 160 -13.20 6.28 16.00
C PRO A 160 -12.83 4.80 15.76
N GLU A 161 -13.79 3.97 15.38
CA GLU A 161 -13.65 2.56 14.99
C GLU A 161 -13.17 2.38 13.55
N SER A 162 -13.52 3.31 12.65
CA SER A 162 -13.16 3.24 11.22
C SER A 162 -12.09 4.25 10.84
N TRP A 163 -11.91 5.31 11.64
CA TRP A 163 -10.92 6.34 11.40
C TRP A 163 -10.40 6.92 12.71
N LYS A 164 -9.09 7.14 12.79
CA LYS A 164 -8.44 7.88 13.88
C LYS A 164 -7.47 8.89 13.29
N PRO A 165 -7.14 9.98 14.01
CA PRO A 165 -6.14 10.93 13.56
C PRO A 165 -4.82 10.23 13.20
N PRO A 166 -4.15 10.59 12.10
CA PRO A 166 -2.85 10.02 11.75
C PRO A 166 -1.79 10.12 12.86
N LEU A 167 -1.85 11.17 13.69
CA LEU A 167 -1.00 11.35 14.86
C LEU A 167 -1.50 10.49 16.03
N GLN A 168 -0.85 9.34 16.24
CA GLN A 168 -1.25 8.37 17.25
C GLN A 168 -1.22 8.90 18.69
N SER A 169 -0.27 9.80 19.02
CA SER A 169 -0.21 10.43 20.34
C SER A 169 -1.46 11.25 20.66
N TYR A 170 -2.23 11.65 19.64
CA TYR A 170 -3.49 12.39 19.81
C TYR A 170 -4.72 11.47 19.99
N TRP A 171 -4.59 10.15 19.82
CA TRP A 171 -5.75 9.23 19.88
C TRP A 171 -6.49 9.27 21.19
N CYS A 172 -5.77 9.28 22.32
CA CYS A 172 -6.42 9.35 23.63
C CYS A 172 -7.20 10.65 23.80
N THR A 173 -6.62 11.77 23.36
CA THR A 173 -7.28 13.09 23.38
C THR A 173 -8.51 13.09 22.46
N TYR A 174 -8.37 12.63 21.22
CA TYR A 174 -9.47 12.51 20.27
C TYR A 174 -10.61 11.62 20.79
N SER A 175 -10.31 10.44 21.35
CA SER A 175 -11.32 9.58 21.97
C SER A 175 -12.03 10.28 23.14
N ARG A 176 -11.30 10.99 24.00
CA ARG A 176 -11.88 11.77 25.12
C ARG A 176 -12.82 12.86 24.61
N MET A 177 -12.44 13.54 23.53
CA MET A 177 -13.28 14.56 22.88
C MET A 177 -14.54 13.94 22.28
N TRP A 178 -14.41 12.84 21.52
CA TRP A 178 -15.53 12.10 20.94
C TRP A 178 -16.54 11.65 22.01
N ILE A 179 -16.04 11.04 23.09
CA ILE A 179 -16.86 10.58 24.22
C ILE A 179 -17.56 11.76 24.89
N LYS A 180 -16.85 12.86 25.13
CA LYS A 180 -17.41 14.07 25.74
C LYS A 180 -18.58 14.62 24.93
N VAL A 181 -18.38 14.80 23.62
CA VAL A 181 -19.41 15.32 22.73
C VAL A 181 -20.61 14.39 22.71
N LYS A 182 -20.39 13.08 22.52
CA LYS A 182 -21.47 12.09 22.53
C LYS A 182 -22.27 12.15 23.83
N SER A 183 -21.59 12.31 24.96
CA SER A 183 -22.24 12.35 26.27
C SER A 183 -23.05 13.63 26.48
N VAL A 184 -22.48 14.81 26.19
CA VAL A 184 -23.15 16.11 26.34
C VAL A 184 -24.45 16.16 25.54
N TYR A 185 -24.40 15.68 24.31
CA TYR A 185 -25.55 15.71 23.40
C TYR A 185 -26.45 14.48 23.51
N LYS A 186 -26.19 13.59 24.48
CA LYS A 186 -26.96 12.34 24.68
C LYS A 186 -27.08 11.52 23.39
N LEU A 187 -26.03 11.54 22.57
CA LEU A 187 -25.91 10.75 21.36
C LEU A 187 -25.49 9.33 21.72
N SER A 188 -26.02 8.35 21.01
CA SER A 188 -25.60 6.97 21.20
C SER A 188 -24.25 6.67 20.55
N VAL A 189 -23.67 5.55 20.98
CA VAL A 189 -22.52 4.92 20.33
C VAL A 189 -22.88 3.50 19.91
N THR A 190 -22.31 3.00 18.83
CA THR A 190 -22.34 1.57 18.52
C THR A 190 -21.39 0.81 19.45
N SER A 191 -21.51 -0.52 19.50
CA SER A 191 -20.52 -1.35 20.20
C SER A 191 -19.12 -1.18 19.61
N ALA A 192 -19.00 -1.06 18.28
CA ALA A 192 -17.73 -0.84 17.59
C ALA A 192 -17.17 0.56 17.90
N GLU A 193 -18.00 1.61 17.89
CA GLU A 193 -17.60 2.96 18.31
C GLU A 193 -17.18 2.99 19.78
N LYS A 194 -17.89 2.28 20.67
CA LYS A 194 -17.53 2.18 22.09
C LYS A 194 -16.20 1.47 22.27
N ILE A 195 -15.96 0.38 21.53
CA ILE A 195 -14.69 -0.34 21.47
C ILE A 195 -13.58 0.56 20.93
N GLY A 196 -13.77 1.18 19.77
CA GLY A 196 -12.84 2.10 19.14
C GLY A 196 -12.52 3.31 20.01
N ALA A 197 -13.49 3.82 20.78
CA ALA A 197 -13.29 4.89 21.75
C ALA A 197 -12.58 4.41 23.04
N SER A 198 -12.79 3.15 23.46
CA SER A 198 -12.16 2.53 24.65
C SER A 198 -10.74 2.01 24.42
N GLY A 199 -10.37 1.69 23.18
CA GLY A 199 -9.03 1.18 22.83
C GLY A 199 -8.80 -0.32 23.09
N THR A 200 -9.82 -1.10 23.46
CA THR A 200 -9.71 -2.56 23.72
C THR A 200 -10.28 -3.38 22.56
N TYR A 201 -9.43 -4.09 21.82
CA TYR A 201 -9.86 -5.04 20.79
C TYR A 201 -10.17 -6.41 21.43
N VAL A 202 -11.34 -6.98 21.15
CA VAL A 202 -11.66 -8.39 21.45
C VAL A 202 -12.42 -8.95 20.24
N PRO A 203 -11.91 -9.99 19.54
CA PRO A 203 -12.67 -10.67 18.52
C PRO A 203 -13.71 -11.59 19.18
N MET A 204 -14.98 -11.43 18.80
CA MET A 204 -16.04 -12.37 19.12
C MET A 204 -16.24 -13.26 17.90
N GLY A 205 -15.94 -14.56 18.04
CA GLY A 205 -15.84 -15.49 16.93
C GLY A 205 -17.16 -15.88 16.27
N LEU A 206 -17.03 -16.47 15.08
CA LEU A 206 -17.87 -17.50 14.46
C LEU A 206 -17.06 -18.16 13.32
N ASP A 207 -17.10 -19.49 13.28
CA ASP A 207 -16.61 -20.43 12.24
C ASP A 207 -15.55 -19.90 11.25
N SER A 208 -14.29 -20.11 11.62
CA SER A 208 -13.15 -19.93 10.74
C SER A 208 -13.17 -20.98 9.62
N TYR A 209 -13.37 -20.55 8.39
CA TYR A 209 -12.80 -21.28 7.26
C TYR A 209 -11.31 -20.98 7.25
N THR A 210 -10.52 -21.93 7.70
CA THR A 210 -9.08 -21.92 7.47
C THR A 210 -8.84 -21.91 5.96
N LEU A 211 -8.00 -20.99 5.49
CA LEU A 211 -7.28 -21.19 4.23
C LEU A 211 -6.67 -22.61 4.28
N PRO A 212 -6.56 -23.33 3.14
CA PRO A 212 -6.11 -24.72 3.15
C PRO A 212 -4.89 -24.87 4.05
N PRO A 213 -4.83 -25.90 4.93
CA PRO A 213 -3.68 -26.10 5.78
C PRO A 213 -2.45 -26.06 4.88
N THR A 214 -1.56 -25.12 5.18
CA THR A 214 -0.32 -24.97 4.48
C THR A 214 0.50 -26.23 4.75
N SER A 215 0.41 -27.20 3.85
CA SER A 215 1.29 -28.37 3.83
C SER A 215 2.73 -27.88 3.88
N GLY A 216 3.44 -28.06 5.00
CA GLY A 216 4.83 -27.63 5.17
C GLY A 216 5.19 -26.89 6.47
N TYR A 217 4.21 -26.47 7.29
CA TYR A 217 4.50 -25.77 8.55
C TYR A 217 4.36 -26.69 9.77
N THR A 218 5.31 -26.60 10.70
CA THR A 218 5.24 -27.30 11.99
C THR A 218 5.27 -26.29 13.12
N ILE A 219 4.35 -26.46 14.08
CA ILE A 219 4.28 -25.69 15.31
C ILE A 219 5.14 -26.42 16.34
N ASN A 220 6.15 -25.76 16.90
CA ASN A 220 6.99 -26.33 17.95
C ASN A 220 6.51 -25.89 19.34
N PRO A 221 5.98 -26.81 20.17
CA PRO A 221 5.66 -26.51 21.57
C PRO A 221 6.94 -26.57 22.40
N GLY A 222 7.72 -25.49 22.43
CA GLY A 222 8.92 -25.44 23.28
C GLY A 222 9.73 -24.17 23.10
N HIS A 223 9.98 -23.51 24.23
CA HIS A 223 10.77 -22.28 24.45
C HIS A 223 10.02 -20.96 24.25
N ALA A 224 9.79 -20.27 25.37
CA ALA A 224 9.56 -18.84 25.41
C ALA A 224 10.90 -18.13 25.18
N LEU A 225 11.28 -17.96 23.91
CA LEU A 225 12.33 -17.01 23.53
C LEU A 225 11.68 -15.62 23.41
N ASP A 226 12.47 -14.54 23.48
CA ASP A 226 11.94 -13.19 23.27
C ASP A 226 11.23 -13.20 21.91
N GLU A 227 10.04 -12.60 21.86
CA GLU A 227 9.25 -12.37 20.65
C GLU A 227 10.10 -11.95 19.43
N ARG A 228 11.18 -11.19 19.65
CA ARG A 228 12.13 -10.75 18.61
C ARG A 228 13.11 -11.82 18.11
N ASP A 229 13.38 -12.86 18.89
CA ASP A 229 14.26 -13.98 18.53
C ASP A 229 13.61 -14.88 17.47
N ASP A 230 12.28 -14.94 17.41
CA ASP A 230 11.53 -15.71 16.40
C ASP A 230 11.85 -15.25 14.97
N VAL A 231 11.93 -13.93 14.77
CA VAL A 231 12.28 -13.34 13.46
C VAL A 231 13.72 -13.66 13.08
N LEU A 232 14.63 -13.63 14.05
CA LEU A 232 16.02 -14.01 13.81
C LEU A 232 16.16 -15.51 13.54
N GLU A 233 15.44 -16.38 14.25
CA GLU A 233 15.45 -17.83 13.95
C GLU A 233 14.95 -18.10 12.53
N ARG A 234 13.95 -17.33 12.05
CA ARG A 234 13.48 -17.43 10.66
C ARG A 234 14.55 -17.00 9.64
N LEU A 235 15.33 -15.98 9.95
CA LEU A 235 16.38 -15.45 9.07
C LEU A 235 17.68 -16.26 9.12
N ALA A 236 18.00 -16.78 10.31
CA ALA A 236 19.21 -17.46 10.72
C ALA A 236 19.81 -18.41 9.66
N PRO A 237 19.03 -19.35 9.07
CA PRO A 237 19.56 -20.32 8.10
C PRO A 237 20.18 -19.69 6.85
N THR A 238 19.88 -18.41 6.59
CA THR A 238 20.30 -17.70 5.39
C THR A 238 21.25 -16.56 5.69
N LEU A 239 21.45 -16.17 6.95
CA LEU A 239 22.37 -15.10 7.31
C LEU A 239 23.82 -15.56 7.07
N PRO A 240 24.73 -14.66 6.66
CA PRO A 240 26.12 -15.04 6.44
C PRO A 240 26.75 -15.44 7.79
N ASN A 241 27.32 -16.64 7.86
CA ASN A 241 27.89 -17.20 9.10
C ASN A 241 29.23 -17.92 8.89
N ASP A 242 29.67 -18.10 7.65
CA ASP A 242 30.92 -18.77 7.26
C ASP A 242 32.10 -17.80 7.11
N LYS A 243 31.82 -16.50 6.99
CA LYS A 243 32.80 -15.44 6.80
C LYS A 243 32.62 -14.32 7.82
N PRO A 244 33.69 -13.59 8.18
CA PRO A 244 33.57 -12.38 8.99
C PRO A 244 32.77 -11.30 8.25
N VAL A 245 31.70 -10.79 8.87
CA VAL A 245 30.76 -9.81 8.30
C VAL A 245 30.91 -8.44 8.97
N ASP A 246 30.80 -7.35 8.20
CA ASP A 246 30.52 -6.02 8.73
C ASP A 246 29.03 -5.68 8.59
N ILE A 247 28.48 -4.96 9.57
CA ILE A 247 27.09 -4.48 9.52
C ILE A 247 27.08 -2.96 9.41
N ILE A 248 26.31 -2.44 8.45
CA ILE A 248 25.86 -1.05 8.42
C ILE A 248 24.42 -1.02 8.90
N ASP A 249 24.18 -0.41 10.06
CA ASP A 249 22.86 -0.27 10.65
C ASP A 249 22.37 1.18 10.52
N SER A 250 21.43 1.38 9.61
CA SER A 250 20.84 2.67 9.29
C SER A 250 19.65 2.94 10.19
N TYR A 251 19.77 3.98 11.02
CA TYR A 251 18.76 4.39 12.00
C TYR A 251 18.41 3.33 13.07
N PRO A 252 19.41 2.84 13.83
CA PRO A 252 19.18 1.81 14.84
C PRO A 252 18.20 2.25 15.94
N GLY A 253 17.99 3.57 16.16
CA GLY A 253 17.09 4.08 17.18
C GLY A 253 17.45 3.58 18.57
N LEU A 254 16.56 2.83 19.22
CA LEU A 254 16.83 2.23 20.53
C LEU A 254 17.91 1.13 20.50
N GLY A 255 18.33 0.66 19.33
CA GLY A 255 19.37 -0.37 19.20
C GLY A 255 18.92 -1.79 19.56
N ILE A 256 17.62 -2.00 19.77
CA ILE A 256 17.04 -3.30 20.11
C ILE A 256 17.32 -4.31 18.99
N TRP A 257 16.94 -3.99 17.75
CA TRP A 257 17.24 -4.88 16.62
C TRP A 257 18.74 -5.03 16.39
N SER A 258 19.51 -3.96 16.60
CA SER A 258 20.96 -3.94 16.48
C SER A 258 21.63 -4.91 17.46
N SER A 259 21.13 -5.05 18.70
CA SER A 259 21.68 -5.99 19.68
C SER A 259 21.46 -7.45 19.29
N HIS A 260 20.23 -7.82 18.95
CA HIS A 260 19.90 -9.18 18.57
C HIS A 260 20.68 -9.64 17.32
N PHE A 261 20.74 -8.81 16.26
CA PHE A 261 21.54 -9.15 15.07
C PHE A 261 23.04 -9.24 15.37
N HIS A 262 23.57 -8.39 16.24
CA HIS A 262 24.98 -8.43 16.61
C HIS A 262 25.34 -9.72 17.34
N GLU A 263 24.52 -10.14 18.29
CA GLU A 263 24.74 -11.36 19.07
C GLU A 263 24.71 -12.60 18.18
N TYR A 264 23.78 -12.63 17.22
CA TYR A 264 23.63 -13.73 16.27
C TYR A 264 24.74 -13.76 15.21
N VAL A 265 24.91 -12.68 14.43
CA VAL A 265 25.84 -12.61 13.30
C VAL A 265 27.30 -12.53 13.78
N ARG A 266 27.52 -12.01 14.98
CA ARG A 266 28.84 -11.75 15.57
C ARG A 266 29.77 -11.00 14.60
N PRO A 267 29.39 -9.80 14.13
CA PRO A 267 30.09 -9.12 13.05
C PRO A 267 31.48 -8.64 13.47
N ARG A 268 32.43 -8.53 12.55
CA ARG A 268 33.73 -7.85 12.78
C ARG A 268 33.52 -6.42 13.29
N ARG A 269 32.55 -5.73 12.70
CA ARG A 269 32.18 -4.35 13.01
C ARG A 269 30.69 -4.15 12.81
N HIS A 270 30.07 -3.41 13.72
CA HIS A 270 28.66 -3.03 13.63
C HIS A 270 28.54 -1.50 13.68
N ILE A 271 28.41 -0.87 12.52
CA ILE A 271 28.34 0.59 12.38
C ILE A 271 26.91 1.05 12.64
N LEU A 272 26.72 1.90 13.63
CA LEU A 272 25.45 2.53 13.99
C LEU A 272 25.37 3.93 13.36
N LEU A 273 24.61 4.08 12.28
CA LEU A 273 24.36 5.37 11.61
C LEU A 273 23.13 6.05 12.24
N GLU A 274 23.35 6.72 13.37
CA GLU A 274 22.30 7.41 14.11
C GLU A 274 22.61 8.91 14.22
N PRO A 275 21.97 9.77 13.39
CA PRO A 275 22.17 11.20 13.48
C PRO A 275 21.56 11.82 14.75
N ASN A 276 20.54 11.19 15.35
CA ASN A 276 19.90 11.67 16.58
C ASN A 276 20.45 10.97 17.83
N PHE A 277 21.77 10.77 17.89
CA PHE A 277 22.41 9.97 18.95
C PHE A 277 22.02 10.42 20.36
N ARG A 278 21.93 11.74 20.63
CA ARG A 278 21.53 12.27 21.94
C ARG A 278 20.18 11.74 22.42
N THR A 279 19.23 11.56 21.51
CA THR A 279 17.89 11.02 21.81
C THR A 279 17.96 9.56 22.26
N TYR A 280 18.90 8.80 21.69
CA TYR A 280 19.03 7.37 21.91
C TYR A 280 20.23 6.98 22.78
N GLU A 281 20.97 7.97 23.30
CA GLU A 281 22.26 7.78 23.97
C GLU A 281 22.14 6.77 25.12
N ALA A 282 21.09 6.88 25.94
CA ALA A 282 20.84 5.99 27.07
C ALA A 282 20.79 4.50 26.67
N HIS A 283 20.41 4.18 25.43
CA HIS A 283 20.27 2.82 24.92
C HIS A 283 21.49 2.38 24.10
N LEU A 284 22.06 3.27 23.28
CA LEU A 284 23.18 2.93 22.40
C LEU A 284 24.54 2.97 23.10
N LYS A 285 24.71 3.83 24.11
CA LYS A 285 25.98 3.98 24.85
C LYS A 285 26.40 2.69 25.58
N PRO A 286 25.49 1.95 26.25
CA PRO A 286 25.83 0.64 26.80
C PRO A 286 26.38 -0.34 25.76
N LEU A 287 25.82 -0.35 24.54
CA LEU A 287 26.31 -1.21 23.45
C LEU A 287 27.71 -0.80 23.00
N LEU A 288 27.98 0.50 22.90
CA LEU A 288 29.28 1.06 22.48
C LEU A 288 30.38 0.86 23.52
N GLN A 289 30.03 0.88 24.80
CA GLN A 289 30.99 0.85 25.92
C GLN A 289 31.21 -0.54 26.51
N SER A 290 30.49 -1.55 26.05
CA SER A 290 30.67 -2.91 26.53
C SER A 290 32.11 -3.41 26.25
N PRO A 291 32.72 -4.19 27.17
CA PRO A 291 34.08 -4.70 26.95
C PRO A 291 34.18 -5.51 25.65
N GLY A 292 35.13 -5.16 24.79
CA GLY A 292 35.29 -5.79 23.48
C GLY A 292 34.19 -5.45 22.46
N SER A 293 33.41 -4.38 22.72
CA SER A 293 32.38 -3.92 21.79
C SER A 293 32.92 -3.73 20.38
N ARG A 294 32.19 -4.29 19.41
CA ARG A 294 32.43 -4.09 17.97
C ARG A 294 31.48 -3.06 17.37
N TYR A 295 30.69 -2.39 18.20
CA TYR A 295 29.82 -1.31 17.78
C TYR A 295 30.64 -0.04 17.54
N VAL A 296 30.33 0.66 16.44
CA VAL A 296 30.94 1.94 16.10
C VAL A 296 29.81 2.92 15.77
N HIS A 297 29.64 3.95 16.59
CA HIS A 297 28.70 5.01 16.25
C HIS A 297 29.32 5.98 15.26
N VAL A 298 28.56 6.26 14.20
CA VAL A 298 28.92 7.25 13.19
C VAL A 298 27.77 8.25 13.08
N PRO A 299 27.97 9.53 13.44
CA PRO A 299 26.92 10.54 13.46
C PRO A 299 26.63 11.09 12.06
N LEU A 300 26.47 10.20 11.08
CA LEU A 300 26.07 10.54 9.73
C LEU A 300 24.61 10.18 9.52
N ASP A 301 23.97 10.88 8.60
CA ASP A 301 22.54 10.78 8.33
C ASP A 301 22.31 9.88 7.08
N PRO A 302 21.75 8.66 7.21
CA PRO A 302 21.52 7.77 6.07
C PRO A 302 20.64 8.34 4.95
N ALA A 303 19.89 9.43 5.19
CA ALA A 303 19.06 10.07 4.15
C ALA A 303 19.87 10.97 3.18
N LEU A 304 21.08 11.39 3.58
CA LEU A 304 21.94 12.25 2.77
C LEU A 304 22.76 11.43 1.78
N ASP A 305 22.79 11.85 0.51
CA ASP A 305 23.46 11.11 -0.57
C ASP A 305 24.97 10.94 -0.34
N ARG A 306 25.60 11.88 0.38
CA ARG A 306 27.03 11.82 0.71
C ARG A 306 27.39 10.84 1.82
N THR A 307 26.45 10.40 2.65
CA THR A 307 26.74 9.66 3.89
C THR A 307 27.55 8.39 3.65
N PHE A 308 27.17 7.58 2.67
CA PHE A 308 27.89 6.35 2.35
C PHE A 308 29.24 6.62 1.68
N SER A 309 29.36 7.72 0.93
CA SER A 309 30.65 8.19 0.40
C SER A 309 31.59 8.63 1.52
N ASP A 310 31.07 9.33 2.53
CA ASP A 310 31.83 9.77 3.70
C ASP A 310 32.25 8.59 4.58
N LEU A 311 31.42 7.55 4.72
CA LEU A 311 31.81 6.31 5.40
C LEU A 311 33.06 5.68 4.78
N PHE A 312 33.07 5.61 3.44
CA PHE A 312 34.21 5.12 2.69
C PHE A 312 35.44 6.03 2.84
N LYS A 313 35.31 7.32 2.53
CA LYS A 313 36.43 8.28 2.56
C LYS A 313 37.09 8.40 3.92
N LYS A 314 36.33 8.16 5.00
CA LYS A 314 36.83 8.19 6.38
C LYS A 314 37.34 6.84 6.87
N GLY A 315 37.37 5.81 6.02
CA GLY A 315 37.97 4.51 6.32
C GLY A 315 37.21 3.70 7.36
N TYR A 316 35.89 3.83 7.46
CA TYR A 316 35.09 3.06 8.44
C TYR A 316 34.93 1.57 8.08
N LEU A 317 35.26 1.20 6.84
CA LEU A 317 35.15 -0.16 6.31
C LEU A 317 36.46 -0.58 5.60
N PRO A 318 37.60 -0.63 6.30
CA PRO A 318 38.91 -0.87 5.68
C PRO A 318 39.07 -2.28 5.08
N GLU A 319 38.28 -3.25 5.52
CA GLU A 319 38.26 -4.62 4.99
C GLU A 319 37.40 -4.76 3.72
N GLN A 320 36.62 -3.73 3.37
CA GLN A 320 35.81 -3.73 2.16
C GLN A 320 36.61 -3.15 0.99
N THR A 321 36.80 -3.95 -0.06
CA THR A 321 37.54 -3.51 -1.25
C THR A 321 36.63 -2.77 -2.21
N GLU A 322 36.90 -1.47 -2.41
CA GLU A 322 36.22 -0.68 -3.43
C GLU A 322 36.48 -1.30 -4.81
N ARG A 323 35.41 -1.55 -5.56
CA ARG A 323 35.50 -2.07 -6.92
C ARG A 323 35.42 -0.89 -7.89
N THR A 324 36.56 -0.49 -8.44
CA THR A 324 36.77 0.73 -9.25
C THR A 324 35.83 0.87 -10.45
N GLU A 325 35.36 -0.23 -11.02
CA GLU A 325 34.42 -0.25 -12.14
C GLU A 325 32.99 -0.69 -11.74
N GLY A 326 32.69 -0.67 -10.42
CA GLY A 326 31.51 -1.30 -9.85
C GLY A 326 31.55 -2.83 -9.96
N SER A 327 30.62 -3.52 -9.29
CA SER A 327 30.45 -4.95 -9.49
C SER A 327 29.02 -5.39 -9.27
N THR A 328 28.66 -6.41 -10.04
CA THR A 328 27.36 -7.07 -10.04
C THR A 328 27.40 -8.41 -9.32
N GLU A 329 28.52 -8.75 -8.69
CA GLU A 329 28.63 -9.91 -7.79
C GLU A 329 28.08 -9.57 -6.41
N VAL A 330 27.58 -10.59 -5.71
CA VAL A 330 27.11 -10.46 -4.33
C VAL A 330 28.30 -10.26 -3.39
N ASN A 331 28.16 -9.33 -2.44
CA ASN A 331 29.04 -9.17 -1.30
C ASN A 331 28.38 -9.79 -0.07
N ASP A 332 28.91 -10.93 0.37
CA ASP A 332 28.46 -11.68 1.55
C ASP A 332 29.23 -11.33 2.83
N THR A 333 30.19 -10.39 2.75
CA THR A 333 30.97 -9.89 3.90
C THR A 333 30.42 -8.58 4.47
N LEU A 334 29.32 -8.07 3.90
CA LEU A 334 28.65 -6.84 4.32
C LEU A 334 27.13 -7.09 4.40
N LEU A 335 26.51 -6.64 5.48
CA LEU A 335 25.06 -6.68 5.68
C LEU A 335 24.54 -5.28 6.00
N VAL A 336 23.40 -4.90 5.42
CA VAL A 336 22.72 -3.65 5.76
C VAL A 336 21.46 -3.95 6.56
N LEU A 337 21.39 -3.39 7.77
CA LEU A 337 20.17 -3.25 8.54
C LEU A 337 19.62 -1.85 8.31
N ALA A 338 18.31 -1.72 8.14
CA ALA A 338 17.70 -0.42 7.91
C ALA A 338 16.35 -0.27 8.60
N ASN A 339 16.26 0.65 9.54
CA ASN A 339 15.00 1.05 10.13
C ASN A 339 14.37 2.20 9.33
N MET A 340 13.38 1.87 8.50
CA MET A 340 12.68 2.82 7.63
C MET A 340 11.39 3.35 8.28
N THR A 341 11.26 3.23 9.61
CA THR A 341 10.07 3.67 10.37
C THR A 341 10.14 5.12 10.82
N LEU A 342 11.30 5.79 10.72
CA LEU A 342 11.47 7.17 11.15
C LEU A 342 10.62 8.13 10.33
N LEU A 343 9.61 8.70 10.99
CA LEU A 343 8.87 9.87 10.55
C LEU A 343 9.78 11.10 10.63
N ARG A 344 10.50 11.40 9.54
CA ARG A 344 10.96 12.78 9.33
C ARG A 344 9.75 13.64 8.96
N SER A 345 9.58 14.74 9.68
CA SER A 345 8.45 15.68 9.60
C SER A 345 7.95 15.93 8.17
N ALA A 346 6.62 16.01 8.03
CA ALA A 346 5.73 16.67 7.06
C ALA A 346 6.20 17.21 5.67
N THR A 347 7.43 17.10 5.23
CA THR A 347 7.91 17.54 3.91
C THR A 347 8.72 16.44 3.22
N LYS A 348 8.03 15.68 2.36
CA LYS A 348 8.57 15.01 1.15
C LYS A 348 9.51 13.79 1.22
N LEU A 349 9.57 12.95 2.27
CA LEU A 349 10.38 11.71 2.23
C LEU A 349 9.64 10.43 2.70
N ARG A 350 8.59 9.99 1.98
CA ARG A 350 7.76 8.82 2.37
C ARG A 350 7.93 7.55 1.50
N ALA A 351 8.75 7.60 0.45
CA ALA A 351 9.10 6.45 -0.42
C ALA A 351 10.46 6.60 -1.14
N THR A 352 11.12 7.74 -0.94
CA THR A 352 12.34 8.14 -1.64
C THR A 352 13.58 7.43 -1.10
N ASP A 353 13.63 7.15 0.21
CA ASP A 353 14.86 6.62 0.84
C ASP A 353 15.09 5.14 0.55
N SER A 354 14.07 4.29 0.63
CA SER A 354 14.18 2.89 0.20
C SER A 354 14.45 2.78 -1.30
N ARG A 355 13.86 3.68 -2.10
CA ARG A 355 14.16 3.77 -3.54
C ARG A 355 15.63 4.07 -3.78
N LYS A 356 16.27 4.98 -3.02
CA LYS A 356 17.70 5.27 -3.16
C LYS A 356 18.55 4.02 -2.94
N TYR A 357 18.19 3.18 -1.97
CA TYR A 357 18.92 1.94 -1.69
C TYR A 357 18.82 0.99 -2.89
N PHE A 358 17.62 0.83 -3.47
CA PHE A 358 17.42 -0.01 -4.65
C PHE A 358 18.06 0.59 -5.92
N GLU A 359 17.98 1.92 -6.12
CA GLU A 359 18.63 2.61 -7.25
C GLU A 359 20.16 2.51 -7.14
N SER A 360 20.70 2.51 -5.93
CA SER A 360 22.14 2.36 -5.71
C SER A 360 22.68 0.98 -6.09
N MET A 361 21.84 -0.06 -6.15
CA MET A 361 22.22 -1.36 -6.75
C MET A 361 22.47 -1.24 -8.25
N LEU A 362 21.67 -0.43 -8.96
CA LEU A 362 21.82 -0.19 -10.39
C LEU A 362 23.05 0.66 -10.71
N ASP A 363 23.34 1.64 -9.85
CA ASP A 363 24.50 2.54 -10.01
C ASP A 363 25.81 1.98 -9.41
N GLN A 364 25.75 0.83 -8.74
CA GLN A 364 26.83 0.28 -7.90
C GLN A 364 27.46 1.37 -7.00
N SER A 365 26.57 2.14 -6.35
CA SER A 365 26.94 3.25 -5.47
C SER A 365 26.59 2.93 -4.01
N TYR A 366 26.83 3.88 -3.10
CA TYR A 366 26.67 3.68 -1.65
C TYR A 366 27.43 2.43 -1.18
N PHE A 367 26.81 1.60 -0.35
CA PHE A 367 27.37 0.32 0.11
C PHE A 367 27.42 -0.74 -1.00
N HIS A 368 26.75 -0.56 -2.15
CA HIS A 368 26.86 -1.46 -3.29
C HIS A 368 28.15 -1.29 -4.10
N ARG A 369 28.97 -0.28 -3.79
CA ARG A 369 30.28 -0.10 -4.41
C ARG A 369 31.24 -1.26 -4.12
N TYR A 370 31.00 -1.99 -3.05
CA TYR A 370 31.78 -3.17 -2.67
C TYR A 370 31.23 -4.48 -3.29
N GLY A 371 30.19 -4.41 -4.11
CA GLY A 371 29.39 -5.53 -4.61
C GLY A 371 27.93 -5.42 -4.16
N LEU A 372 27.03 -6.27 -4.67
CA LEU A 372 25.62 -6.25 -4.32
C LEU A 372 25.41 -6.74 -2.88
N VAL A 373 24.74 -5.95 -2.05
CA VAL A 373 24.66 -6.16 -0.58
C VAL A 373 23.23 -6.55 -0.22
N ARG A 374 23.06 -7.50 0.70
CA ARG A 374 21.76 -7.87 1.27
C ARG A 374 21.26 -6.80 2.23
N ILE A 375 19.96 -6.50 2.17
CA ILE A 375 19.31 -5.48 3.01
C ILE A 375 18.19 -6.15 3.81
N ILE A 376 18.21 -6.00 5.12
CA ILE A 376 17.08 -6.36 5.99
C ILE A 376 16.51 -5.07 6.56
N ALA A 377 15.24 -4.80 6.27
CA ALA A 377 14.65 -3.51 6.57
C ALA A 377 13.30 -3.61 7.26
N ILE A 378 13.06 -2.69 8.20
CA ILE A 378 11.79 -2.52 8.90
C ILE A 378 11.03 -1.38 8.24
N PHE A 379 9.81 -1.65 7.77
CA PHE A 379 8.93 -0.66 7.17
C PHE A 379 7.65 -0.50 8.00
N PRO A 380 7.08 0.70 8.13
CA PRO A 380 5.68 0.83 8.53
C PRO A 380 4.80 0.05 7.55
N SER A 381 3.83 -0.72 8.05
CA SER A 381 2.95 -1.53 7.20
C SER A 381 2.19 -0.67 6.18
N SER A 382 1.89 0.59 6.51
CA SER A 382 1.28 1.57 5.60
C SER A 382 2.12 1.87 4.35
N ASN A 383 3.45 1.73 4.45
CA ASN A 383 4.39 2.05 3.37
C ASN A 383 4.80 0.79 2.60
N LEU A 384 4.67 -0.40 3.20
CA LEU A 384 5.03 -1.67 2.56
C LEU A 384 4.26 -1.87 1.24
N ASP A 385 3.02 -1.42 1.18
CA ASP A 385 2.16 -1.45 -0.01
C ASP A 385 2.81 -0.85 -1.28
N ALA A 386 3.74 0.10 -1.13
CA ALA A 386 4.45 0.70 -2.26
C ALA A 386 5.75 -0.05 -2.65
N ILE A 387 6.28 -0.87 -1.75
CA ILE A 387 7.57 -1.58 -1.85
C ILE A 387 7.35 -3.05 -2.21
N LEU A 388 6.52 -3.72 -1.41
CA LEU A 388 6.11 -5.13 -1.56
C LEU A 388 4.56 -5.23 -1.54
N PRO A 389 3.86 -4.63 -2.51
CA PRO A 389 2.41 -4.73 -2.67
C PRO A 389 1.93 -6.17 -2.71
N LYS A 390 0.86 -6.44 -1.96
CA LYS A 390 0.10 -7.70 -2.01
C LYS A 390 -1.00 -7.71 -3.07
N SER A 391 -1.17 -6.61 -3.83
CA SER A 391 -2.19 -6.46 -4.87
C SER A 391 -1.63 -5.69 -6.06
N ILE A 392 -1.96 -6.12 -7.28
CA ILE A 392 -1.48 -5.48 -8.51
C ILE A 392 -1.88 -4.02 -8.56
N SER A 393 -3.06 -3.69 -8.04
CA SER A 393 -3.61 -2.32 -7.97
C SER A 393 -2.71 -1.34 -7.18
N ARG A 394 -1.90 -1.88 -6.26
CA ARG A 394 -0.96 -1.14 -5.40
C ARG A 394 0.46 -1.15 -5.94
N ARG A 395 0.74 -1.84 -7.04
CA ARG A 395 2.04 -1.81 -7.73
C ARG A 395 2.42 -0.39 -8.17
N ARG A 396 3.64 0.04 -7.81
CA ARG A 396 4.21 1.37 -8.07
C ARG A 396 5.66 1.23 -8.55
N ARG A 397 6.28 2.37 -8.90
CA ARG A 397 7.68 2.48 -9.33
C ARG A 397 8.67 1.76 -8.42
N THR A 398 8.53 1.90 -7.10
CA THR A 398 9.49 1.33 -6.14
C THR A 398 9.50 -0.20 -6.19
N GLN A 399 8.32 -0.83 -6.27
CA GLN A 399 8.24 -2.28 -6.47
C GLN A 399 8.76 -2.70 -7.84
N ALA A 400 8.43 -1.99 -8.92
CA ALA A 400 8.94 -2.33 -10.26
C ALA A 400 10.48 -2.23 -10.33
N LEU A 401 11.08 -1.29 -9.60
CA LEU A 401 12.52 -1.21 -9.43
C LEU A 401 13.07 -2.39 -8.61
N LEU A 402 12.39 -2.75 -7.52
CA LEU A 402 12.79 -3.86 -6.66
C LEU A 402 12.79 -5.20 -7.44
N GLU A 403 11.82 -5.43 -8.32
CA GLU A 403 11.78 -6.58 -9.25
C GLU A 403 13.06 -6.69 -10.10
N CYS A 404 13.69 -5.57 -10.45
CA CYS A 404 14.90 -5.58 -11.26
C CYS A 404 16.11 -6.04 -10.48
N VAL A 405 16.24 -5.58 -9.23
CA VAL A 405 17.51 -5.65 -8.50
C VAL A 405 17.52 -6.73 -7.43
N ALA A 406 16.35 -7.21 -7.01
CA ALA A 406 16.21 -8.26 -6.01
C ALA A 406 15.74 -9.58 -6.63
N SER A 407 16.32 -10.68 -6.17
CA SER A 407 15.91 -12.04 -6.54
C SER A 407 14.74 -12.46 -5.68
N GLU A 408 14.78 -12.04 -4.41
CA GLU A 408 13.79 -12.30 -3.39
C GLU A 408 13.59 -11.03 -2.55
N ALA A 409 12.32 -10.78 -2.20
CA ALA A 409 11.93 -9.82 -1.18
C ALA A 409 10.85 -10.47 -0.31
N ASN A 410 11.27 -11.06 0.81
CA ASN A 410 10.39 -11.83 1.68
C ASN A 410 9.96 -10.96 2.87
N GLU A 411 8.66 -10.80 3.09
CA GLU A 411 8.13 -10.31 4.37
C GLU A 411 8.33 -11.43 5.39
N VAL A 412 9.32 -11.26 6.26
CA VAL A 412 9.70 -12.26 7.28
C VAL A 412 8.68 -12.26 8.41
N ALA A 413 8.29 -11.06 8.81
CA ALA A 413 7.37 -10.78 9.90
C ALA A 413 6.56 -9.54 9.55
N GLY A 414 5.27 -9.50 9.90
CA GLY A 414 4.41 -8.35 9.60
C GLY A 414 3.05 -8.42 10.30
N ASP A 415 2.39 -7.27 10.42
CA ASP A 415 1.01 -7.21 10.91
C ASP A 415 0.06 -7.89 9.91
N THR A 416 -0.29 -9.13 10.18
CA THR A 416 -1.19 -9.93 9.34
C THR A 416 -2.68 -9.67 9.62
N SER A 417 -3.04 -8.71 10.48
CA SER A 417 -4.44 -8.32 10.71
C SER A 417 -5.01 -7.48 9.56
N GLU A 418 -4.14 -6.90 8.73
CA GLU A 418 -4.51 -6.10 7.56
C GLU A 418 -5.10 -7.01 6.47
N THR A 419 -6.37 -6.79 6.13
CA THR A 419 -7.11 -7.63 5.18
C THR A 419 -7.61 -6.86 3.94
N THR A 420 -7.34 -5.57 3.80
CA THR A 420 -7.86 -4.76 2.68
C THR A 420 -7.39 -5.29 1.33
N HIS A 421 -6.16 -5.81 1.25
CA HIS A 421 -5.66 -6.41 0.03
C HIS A 421 -6.47 -7.65 -0.39
N LEU A 422 -7.02 -8.43 0.55
CA LEU A 422 -7.79 -9.64 0.26
C LEU A 422 -9.05 -9.34 -0.55
N THR A 423 -9.75 -8.26 -0.21
CA THR A 423 -10.93 -7.80 -0.97
C THR A 423 -10.57 -7.35 -2.38
N ARG A 424 -9.39 -6.71 -2.57
CA ARG A 424 -8.93 -6.27 -3.89
C ARG A 424 -8.52 -7.43 -4.79
N ARG A 425 -7.92 -8.48 -4.21
CA ARG A 425 -7.46 -9.66 -4.95
C ARG A 425 -8.58 -10.62 -5.31
N GLY A 426 -9.57 -10.75 -4.44
CA GLY A 426 -10.53 -11.84 -4.50
C GLY A 426 -9.95 -13.13 -3.92
N LEU A 427 -10.82 -13.90 -3.27
CA LEU A 427 -10.42 -15.09 -2.52
C LEU A 427 -9.70 -16.16 -3.38
N PRO A 428 -10.11 -16.46 -4.63
CA PRO A 428 -9.40 -17.45 -5.46
C PRO A 428 -7.93 -17.10 -5.72
N VAL A 429 -7.63 -15.81 -5.95
CA VAL A 429 -6.25 -15.36 -6.18
C VAL A 429 -5.43 -15.43 -4.90
N VAL A 430 -6.02 -15.07 -3.76
CA VAL A 430 -5.38 -15.20 -2.44
C VAL A 430 -5.02 -16.66 -2.16
N GLN A 431 -5.96 -17.58 -2.37
CA GLN A 431 -5.75 -19.02 -2.18
C GLN A 431 -4.65 -19.54 -3.11
N SER A 432 -4.73 -19.24 -4.41
CA SER A 432 -3.71 -19.66 -5.37
C SER A 432 -2.31 -19.13 -5.01
N SER A 433 -2.21 -17.88 -4.54
CA SER A 433 -0.94 -17.29 -4.08
C SER A 433 -0.39 -18.03 -2.85
N ALA A 434 -1.24 -18.33 -1.86
CA ALA A 434 -0.84 -19.08 -0.67
C ALA A 434 -0.42 -20.52 -0.98
N GLU A 435 -1.17 -21.21 -1.85
CA GLU A 435 -0.82 -22.57 -2.32
C GLU A 435 0.52 -22.61 -3.03
N ARG A 436 0.83 -21.58 -3.85
CA ARG A 436 2.14 -21.45 -4.50
C ARG A 436 3.27 -21.27 -3.49
N ALA A 437 3.08 -20.47 -2.45
CA ALA A 437 4.06 -20.33 -1.38
C ALA A 437 4.25 -21.66 -0.63
N ALA A 438 3.15 -22.33 -0.25
CA ALA A 438 3.21 -23.64 0.41
C ALA A 438 3.95 -24.68 -0.44
N LYS A 439 3.67 -24.75 -1.75
CA LYS A 439 4.35 -25.65 -2.68
C LYS A 439 5.85 -25.38 -2.80
N ARG A 440 6.29 -24.11 -2.74
CA ARG A 440 7.73 -23.79 -2.75
C ARG A 440 8.47 -24.30 -1.52
N ASN A 441 7.77 -24.42 -0.38
CA ASN A 441 8.32 -24.98 0.86
C ASN A 441 8.03 -26.46 1.04
N GLU A 442 7.49 -27.15 0.03
CA GLU A 442 7.23 -28.58 0.15
C GLU A 442 8.57 -29.31 0.40
N GLY A 443 8.68 -30.00 1.53
CA GLY A 443 9.92 -30.65 1.97
C GLY A 443 10.90 -29.76 2.76
N VAL A 444 10.61 -28.46 2.92
CA VAL A 444 11.35 -27.54 3.79
C VAL A 444 10.47 -27.22 5.01
N VAL A 445 10.94 -27.57 6.21
CA VAL A 445 10.20 -27.28 7.44
C VAL A 445 10.31 -25.79 7.76
N VAL A 446 9.30 -25.01 7.37
CA VAL A 446 9.19 -23.61 7.81
C VAL A 446 8.57 -23.60 9.20
N LYS A 447 9.39 -23.30 10.21
CA LYS A 447 8.97 -23.18 11.60
C LYS A 447 8.13 -21.92 11.80
N VAL A 448 6.97 -22.07 12.44
CA VAL A 448 6.18 -20.95 12.96
C VAL A 448 6.08 -21.14 14.47
N PRO A 449 6.72 -20.26 15.26
CA PRO A 449 6.60 -20.30 16.71
C PRO A 449 5.14 -20.11 17.17
N PRO A 450 4.72 -20.75 18.26
CA PRO A 450 3.38 -20.54 18.83
C PRO A 450 3.12 -19.06 19.12
N GLY A 451 1.98 -18.54 18.68
CA GLY A 451 1.60 -17.12 18.84
C GLY A 451 2.06 -16.22 17.67
N ARG A 452 2.84 -16.77 16.72
CA ARG A 452 3.27 -16.07 15.50
C ARG A 452 2.49 -16.49 14.25
N GLU A 453 1.45 -17.29 14.39
CA GLU A 453 0.63 -17.72 13.27
C GLU A 453 -0.06 -16.53 12.60
N PRO A 454 -0.11 -16.48 11.25
CA PRO A 454 -0.90 -15.47 10.56
C PRO A 454 -2.35 -15.49 11.04
N ILE A 455 -2.90 -14.30 11.33
CA ILE A 455 -4.31 -14.14 11.70
C ILE A 455 -5.20 -14.77 10.62
N PRO A 456 -6.08 -15.73 10.98
CA PRO A 456 -6.96 -16.39 10.02
C PRO A 456 -7.90 -15.41 9.32
N LEU A 457 -8.12 -15.63 8.03
CA LEU A 457 -9.11 -14.88 7.26
C LEU A 457 -10.53 -15.20 7.73
N GLU A 458 -11.23 -14.21 8.28
CA GLU A 458 -12.65 -14.32 8.59
C GLU A 458 -13.50 -14.09 7.32
N LEU A 459 -14.39 -15.05 7.02
CA LEU A 459 -15.28 -14.97 5.87
C LEU A 459 -16.64 -14.36 6.23
N ALA A 460 -17.28 -13.75 5.24
CA ALA A 460 -18.66 -13.32 5.34
C ALA A 460 -19.58 -14.50 5.74
N PRO A 461 -20.53 -14.31 6.65
CA PRO A 461 -21.45 -15.36 7.08
C PRO A 461 -22.30 -15.84 5.90
N LYS A 462 -22.75 -17.09 5.92
CA LYS A 462 -23.73 -17.56 4.93
C LYS A 462 -25.02 -16.73 5.00
N PRO A 463 -25.69 -16.47 3.85
CA PRO A 463 -26.97 -15.78 3.86
C PRO A 463 -27.97 -16.59 4.69
N VAL A 464 -28.67 -15.90 5.58
CA VAL A 464 -29.78 -16.45 6.35
C VAL A 464 -30.88 -16.89 5.39
N VAL A 465 -31.35 -18.12 5.58
CA VAL A 465 -32.51 -18.68 4.90
C VAL A 465 -33.78 -18.08 5.50
N VAL A 466 -34.58 -17.42 4.67
CA VAL A 466 -35.89 -16.86 5.06
C VAL A 466 -36.97 -17.57 4.25
N ASN A 467 -38.00 -18.10 4.91
CA ASN A 467 -39.12 -18.79 4.26
C ASN A 467 -38.71 -19.95 3.32
N GLY A 468 -37.62 -20.65 3.64
CA GLY A 468 -37.10 -21.74 2.80
C GLY A 468 -36.43 -21.28 1.50
N ALA A 469 -36.28 -19.98 1.25
CA ALA A 469 -35.58 -19.47 0.08
C ALA A 469 -34.08 -19.77 0.17
N GLN A 470 -33.59 -20.63 -0.73
CA GLN A 470 -32.18 -20.95 -0.83
C GLN A 470 -31.45 -19.82 -1.58
N HIS A 471 -30.48 -19.20 -0.92
CA HIS A 471 -29.66 -18.14 -1.49
C HIS A 471 -28.26 -18.65 -1.79
N SER A 472 -27.72 -18.32 -2.97
CA SER A 472 -26.35 -18.65 -3.34
C SER A 472 -25.37 -17.86 -2.45
N TYR A 473 -24.47 -18.58 -1.78
CA TYR A 473 -23.39 -18.05 -0.98
C TYR A 473 -22.13 -17.90 -1.83
N VAL A 474 -21.51 -16.71 -1.78
CA VAL A 474 -20.20 -16.46 -2.38
C VAL A 474 -19.21 -16.16 -1.27
N PRO A 475 -18.23 -17.05 -1.01
CA PRO A 475 -17.17 -16.82 -0.04
C PRO A 475 -16.40 -15.52 -0.34
N ARG A 476 -16.26 -14.66 0.67
CA ARG A 476 -15.53 -13.39 0.58
C ARG A 476 -15.08 -12.95 1.96
N PRO A 477 -14.05 -12.09 2.07
CA PRO A 477 -13.66 -11.50 3.35
C PRO A 477 -14.84 -10.83 4.06
N ILE A 478 -14.91 -10.99 5.37
CA ILE A 478 -15.91 -10.30 6.18
C ILE A 478 -15.70 -8.77 6.09
N HIS A 479 -16.78 -8.04 6.35
CA HIS A 479 -16.83 -6.58 6.31
C HIS A 479 -17.71 -6.16 7.49
N ASP A 480 -17.53 -4.96 8.02
CA ASP A 480 -18.23 -4.51 9.24
C ASP A 480 -19.76 -4.67 9.19
N TRP A 481 -20.35 -4.43 8.01
CA TRP A 481 -21.79 -4.55 7.80
C TRP A 481 -22.29 -6.01 7.87
N HIS A 482 -21.44 -7.01 7.64
CA HIS A 482 -21.80 -8.41 7.85
C HIS A 482 -22.05 -8.69 9.34
N HIS A 483 -21.27 -8.10 10.25
CA HIS A 483 -21.55 -8.23 11.69
C HIS A 483 -22.88 -7.56 12.06
N GLU A 484 -23.24 -6.46 11.39
CA GLU A 484 -24.56 -5.85 11.52
C GLU A 484 -25.67 -6.77 11.02
N TYR A 485 -25.48 -7.43 9.87
CA TYR A 485 -26.41 -8.42 9.31
C TYR A 485 -26.68 -9.58 10.28
N ILE A 486 -25.63 -10.15 10.89
CA ILE A 486 -25.74 -11.22 11.90
C ILE A 486 -26.50 -10.73 13.12
N ARG A 487 -26.15 -9.54 13.64
CA ARG A 487 -26.84 -8.95 14.80
C ARG A 487 -28.32 -8.69 14.51
N ALA A 488 -28.64 -8.07 13.38
CA ALA A 488 -30.00 -7.77 12.97
C ALA A 488 -30.86 -9.04 12.87
N HIS A 489 -30.30 -10.13 12.32
CA HIS A 489 -31.00 -11.41 12.27
C HIS A 489 -31.27 -12.00 13.67
N ARG A 490 -30.24 -11.98 14.52
CA ARG A 490 -30.33 -12.50 15.89
C ARG A 490 -31.38 -11.75 16.70
N ASP A 491 -31.37 -10.43 16.62
CA ASP A 491 -32.31 -9.57 17.35
C ASP A 491 -33.74 -9.72 16.79
N LEU A 492 -33.89 -9.84 15.48
CA LEU A 492 -35.17 -10.15 14.84
C LEU A 492 -35.76 -11.46 15.40
N LYS A 493 -34.99 -12.56 15.40
CA LYS A 493 -35.44 -13.85 15.96
C LYS A 493 -35.88 -13.75 17.43
N LYS A 494 -35.10 -13.03 18.24
CA LYS A 494 -35.42 -12.84 19.67
C LYS A 494 -36.71 -12.07 19.89
N GLU A 495 -37.01 -11.08 19.06
CA GLU A 495 -38.26 -10.31 19.17
C GLU A 495 -39.44 -11.07 18.55
N GLU A 496 -39.23 -11.88 17.51
CA GLU A 496 -40.29 -12.72 16.93
C GLU A 496 -40.77 -13.81 17.89
N GLN A 497 -39.91 -14.32 18.78
CA GLN A 497 -40.27 -15.27 19.82
C GLN A 497 -41.18 -14.67 20.92
N LYS A 498 -41.25 -13.34 21.03
CA LYS A 498 -42.07 -12.64 22.03
C LYS A 498 -43.48 -12.29 21.51
N ILE A 499 -43.79 -12.66 20.26
CA ILE A 499 -45.08 -12.34 19.65
C ILE A 499 -46.17 -13.19 20.30
N ASP A 500 -47.12 -12.51 20.94
CA ASP A 500 -48.45 -13.04 21.25
C ASP A 500 -49.39 -12.71 20.08
N THR A 501 -50.08 -13.71 19.54
CA THR A 501 -50.96 -13.59 18.36
C THR A 501 -52.18 -12.71 18.59
N THR A 502 -52.43 -12.28 19.82
CA THR A 502 -53.57 -11.45 20.21
C THR A 502 -53.28 -9.94 20.23
N ASN A 503 -52.02 -9.50 20.11
CA ASN A 503 -51.63 -8.10 20.24
C ASN A 503 -51.05 -7.48 18.95
N PRO A 504 -51.11 -6.13 18.78
CA PRO A 504 -50.47 -5.44 17.66
C PRO A 504 -48.95 -5.67 17.61
N ILE A 505 -48.42 -5.85 16.40
CA ILE A 505 -46.97 -6.09 16.17
C ILE A 505 -46.15 -4.93 16.77
N PRO A 506 -45.18 -5.20 17.67
CA PRO A 506 -44.36 -4.15 18.28
C PRO A 506 -43.58 -3.32 17.23
N ALA A 507 -43.50 -2.00 17.41
CA ALA A 507 -42.76 -1.10 16.51
C ALA A 507 -41.29 -1.52 16.31
N LYS A 508 -40.64 -1.97 17.41
CA LYS A 508 -39.28 -2.52 17.40
C LYS A 508 -39.14 -3.71 16.44
N LEU A 509 -40.14 -4.60 16.39
CA LEU A 509 -40.13 -5.75 15.49
C LEU A 509 -40.28 -5.31 14.02
N LYS A 510 -41.12 -4.30 13.75
CA LYS A 510 -41.26 -3.71 12.40
C LYS A 510 -39.93 -3.11 11.91
N ASP A 511 -39.22 -2.38 12.78
CA ASP A 511 -37.92 -1.79 12.45
C ASP A 511 -36.85 -2.85 12.22
N LEU A 512 -36.78 -3.88 13.07
CA LEU A 512 -35.85 -5.00 12.89
C LEU A 512 -36.11 -5.75 11.58
N ARG A 513 -37.39 -5.98 11.21
CA ARG A 513 -37.75 -6.56 9.91
C ARG A 513 -37.26 -5.70 8.75
N LYS A 514 -37.46 -4.38 8.81
CA LYS A 514 -37.00 -3.44 7.77
C LYS A 514 -35.47 -3.44 7.64
N THR A 515 -34.75 -3.34 8.76
CA THR A 515 -33.29 -3.32 8.80
C THR A 515 -32.71 -4.63 8.29
N PHE A 516 -33.20 -5.77 8.78
CA PHE A 516 -32.76 -7.08 8.32
C PHE A 516 -33.06 -7.29 6.84
N ALA A 517 -34.24 -6.89 6.35
CA ALA A 517 -34.59 -6.98 4.92
C ALA A 517 -33.66 -6.11 4.05
N ALA A 518 -33.28 -4.91 4.50
CA ALA A 518 -32.34 -4.05 3.78
C ALA A 518 -30.93 -4.66 3.73
N LEU A 519 -30.43 -5.18 4.86
CA LEU A 519 -29.13 -5.84 4.95
C LEU A 519 -29.11 -7.16 4.15
N GLN A 520 -30.20 -7.93 4.18
CA GLN A 520 -30.35 -9.13 3.36
C GLN A 520 -30.38 -8.77 1.87
N LYS A 521 -31.13 -7.74 1.47
CA LYS A 521 -31.13 -7.25 0.08
C LYS A 521 -29.74 -6.82 -0.38
N ARG A 522 -29.00 -6.09 0.45
CA ARG A 522 -27.60 -5.73 0.21
C ARG A 522 -26.73 -6.97 0.06
N TYR A 523 -26.86 -7.93 0.98
CA TYR A 523 -26.09 -9.18 0.93
C TYR A 523 -26.31 -9.92 -0.38
N LEU A 524 -27.57 -10.09 -0.79
CA LEU A 524 -27.93 -10.79 -2.01
C LEU A 524 -27.47 -10.03 -3.25
N TYR A 525 -27.55 -8.70 -3.23
CA TYR A 525 -27.03 -7.85 -4.31
C TYR A 525 -25.51 -8.00 -4.44
N GLU A 526 -24.74 -7.80 -3.37
CA GLU A 526 -23.27 -7.94 -3.41
C GLU A 526 -22.85 -9.36 -3.82
N SER A 527 -23.52 -10.40 -3.30
CA SER A 527 -23.25 -11.78 -3.70
C SER A 527 -23.54 -12.03 -5.18
N SER A 528 -24.61 -11.43 -5.71
CA SER A 528 -24.90 -11.51 -7.14
C SER A 528 -23.86 -10.78 -7.99
N GLN A 529 -23.44 -9.58 -7.57
CA GLN A 529 -22.43 -8.79 -8.28
C GLN A 529 -21.09 -9.53 -8.33
N ILE A 530 -20.63 -10.10 -7.20
CA ILE A 530 -19.37 -10.85 -7.15
C ILE A 530 -19.46 -12.13 -7.97
N ARG A 531 -20.57 -12.88 -7.88
CA ARG A 531 -20.77 -14.09 -8.69
C ARG A 531 -20.72 -13.77 -10.19
N SER A 532 -21.50 -12.80 -10.64
CA SER A 532 -21.52 -12.38 -12.05
C SER A 532 -20.15 -11.83 -12.48
N ALA A 533 -19.43 -11.15 -11.60
CA ALA A 533 -18.06 -10.72 -11.90
C ALA A 533 -17.09 -11.89 -12.09
N HIS A 534 -17.19 -12.94 -11.26
CA HIS A 534 -16.40 -14.17 -11.45
C HIS A 534 -16.78 -14.89 -12.73
N GLU A 535 -18.08 -14.98 -13.06
CA GLU A 535 -18.54 -15.58 -14.32
C GLU A 535 -18.00 -14.82 -15.54
N ALA A 536 -18.00 -13.48 -15.51
CA ALA A 536 -17.40 -12.66 -16.58
C ALA A 536 -15.88 -12.84 -16.65
N ASP A 537 -15.19 -12.93 -15.51
CA ASP A 537 -13.74 -13.19 -15.41
C ASP A 537 -13.38 -14.58 -15.96
N ASP A 538 -14.23 -15.60 -15.73
CA ASP A 538 -14.06 -16.94 -16.30
C ASP A 538 -14.15 -16.91 -17.84
N ARG A 539 -15.12 -16.18 -18.41
CA ARG A 539 -15.18 -15.97 -19.87
C ARG A 539 -13.97 -15.21 -20.38
N GLN A 540 -13.46 -14.24 -19.61
CA GLN A 540 -12.22 -13.54 -19.96
C GLN A 540 -11.01 -14.49 -19.97
N CYS A 541 -10.92 -15.41 -19.02
CA CYS A 541 -9.88 -16.45 -19.03
C CYS A 541 -9.96 -17.34 -20.26
N ASP A 542 -11.16 -17.74 -20.69
CA ASP A 542 -11.35 -18.54 -21.91
C ASP A 542 -10.91 -17.79 -23.17
N ILE A 543 -11.19 -16.49 -23.25
CA ILE A 543 -10.70 -15.61 -24.32
C ILE A 543 -9.16 -15.57 -24.30
N ASP A 544 -8.57 -15.31 -23.13
CA ASP A 544 -7.11 -15.24 -22.96
C ASP A 544 -6.42 -16.57 -23.34
N ASN A 545 -7.06 -17.71 -23.04
CA ASN A 545 -6.57 -19.03 -23.41
C ASN A 545 -6.50 -19.23 -24.93
N ILE A 546 -7.56 -18.81 -25.65
CA ILE A 546 -7.60 -18.87 -27.11
C ILE A 546 -6.54 -17.93 -27.69
N GLU A 547 -6.41 -16.72 -27.17
CA GLU A 547 -5.39 -15.77 -27.61
C GLU A 547 -3.98 -16.33 -27.40
N ALA A 548 -3.70 -16.98 -26.28
CA ALA A 548 -2.42 -17.63 -26.04
C ALA A 548 -2.13 -18.77 -27.05
N ASP A 549 -3.12 -19.56 -27.44
CA ASP A 549 -2.95 -20.56 -28.50
C ASP A 549 -2.74 -19.92 -29.88
N LEU A 550 -3.37 -18.78 -30.16
CA LEU A 550 -3.07 -18.00 -31.37
C LEU A 550 -1.65 -17.43 -31.36
N ARG A 551 -1.11 -17.00 -30.21
CA ARG A 551 0.31 -16.61 -30.08
C ARG A 551 1.24 -17.80 -30.37
N LYS A 552 0.87 -19.01 -29.94
CA LYS A 552 1.59 -20.26 -30.30
C LYS A 552 1.51 -20.58 -31.81
N VAL A 553 0.43 -20.19 -32.50
CA VAL A 553 0.39 -20.27 -33.97
C VAL A 553 1.38 -19.28 -34.59
N MET A 554 1.40 -18.05 -34.08
CA MET A 554 2.26 -16.97 -34.58
C MET A 554 3.76 -17.31 -34.46
N ASN A 555 4.17 -17.91 -33.34
CA ASN A 555 5.57 -18.31 -33.13
C ASN A 555 5.93 -19.67 -33.75
N GLY A 556 4.97 -20.35 -34.40
CA GLY A 556 5.18 -21.63 -35.09
C GLY A 556 5.08 -22.88 -34.21
N THR A 557 4.81 -22.74 -32.91
CA THR A 557 4.59 -23.88 -31.99
C THR A 557 3.33 -24.67 -32.35
N LEU A 558 2.29 -23.99 -32.84
CA LEU A 558 1.06 -24.61 -33.35
C LEU A 558 0.88 -24.34 -34.85
N PRO A 559 0.33 -25.29 -35.62
CA PRO A 559 0.05 -25.06 -37.03
C PRO A 559 -1.10 -24.07 -37.22
N VAL A 560 -1.06 -23.30 -38.31
CA VAL A 560 -2.19 -22.44 -38.71
C VAL A 560 -3.46 -23.28 -38.84
N PRO A 561 -4.56 -22.90 -38.15
CA PRO A 561 -5.75 -23.72 -38.13
C PRO A 561 -6.36 -23.86 -39.53
N SER A 562 -6.96 -25.03 -39.76
CA SER A 562 -7.75 -25.30 -40.95
C SER A 562 -8.94 -24.32 -41.03
N ARG A 563 -9.42 -23.93 -42.23
CA ARG A 563 -10.57 -23.00 -42.39
C ARG A 563 -11.79 -23.36 -41.52
N ARG A 564 -12.10 -24.66 -41.42
CA ARG A 564 -13.19 -25.16 -40.56
C ARG A 564 -12.89 -24.92 -39.07
N LYS A 565 -11.65 -25.16 -38.62
CA LYS A 565 -11.22 -24.93 -37.23
C LYS A 565 -11.17 -23.43 -36.93
N ALA A 566 -10.63 -22.61 -37.83
CA ALA A 566 -10.61 -21.16 -37.74
C ALA A 566 -12.02 -20.57 -37.58
N GLY A 567 -12.98 -21.02 -38.41
CA GLY A 567 -14.38 -20.61 -38.29
C GLY A 567 -15.01 -20.99 -36.95
N LYS A 568 -14.62 -22.11 -36.34
CA LYS A 568 -15.04 -22.45 -34.96
C LYS A 568 -14.42 -21.53 -33.92
N ILE A 569 -13.13 -21.23 -34.03
CA ILE A 569 -12.40 -20.34 -33.11
C ILE A 569 -13.01 -18.93 -33.14
N ILE A 570 -13.23 -18.37 -34.34
CA ILE A 570 -13.84 -17.04 -34.52
C ILE A 570 -15.22 -16.99 -33.87
N LYS A 571 -16.08 -17.97 -34.16
CA LYS A 571 -17.42 -18.06 -33.56
C LYS A 571 -17.36 -18.18 -32.03
N ASN A 572 -16.45 -19.00 -31.52
CA ASN A 572 -16.28 -19.18 -30.08
C ASN A 572 -15.79 -17.89 -29.39
N LEU A 573 -14.80 -17.20 -29.97
CA LEU A 573 -14.33 -15.90 -29.46
C LEU A 573 -15.44 -14.85 -29.45
N ALA A 574 -16.24 -14.78 -30.51
CA ALA A 574 -17.36 -13.85 -30.58
C ALA A 574 -18.40 -14.18 -29.50
N LEU A 575 -18.76 -15.45 -29.34
CA LEU A 575 -19.69 -15.91 -28.32
C LEU A 575 -19.20 -15.61 -26.90
N LEU A 576 -17.96 -15.95 -26.57
CA LEU A 576 -17.38 -15.69 -25.24
C LEU A 576 -17.34 -14.19 -24.91
N LYS A 577 -17.00 -13.35 -25.90
CA LYS A 577 -17.03 -11.89 -25.76
C LYS A 577 -18.44 -11.37 -25.52
N GLU A 578 -19.41 -11.85 -26.30
CA GLU A 578 -20.83 -11.50 -26.15
C GLU A 578 -21.37 -11.93 -24.78
N GLU A 579 -21.14 -13.18 -24.36
CA GLU A 579 -21.54 -13.69 -23.05
C GLU A 579 -20.93 -12.87 -21.91
N ARG A 580 -19.62 -12.58 -21.98
CA ARG A 580 -18.94 -11.70 -21.02
C ARG A 580 -19.60 -10.33 -20.98
N ASP A 581 -19.85 -9.71 -22.13
CA ASP A 581 -20.38 -8.36 -22.21
C ASP A 581 -21.85 -8.28 -21.72
N ILE A 582 -22.63 -9.33 -21.97
CA ILE A 582 -23.98 -9.50 -21.39
C ILE A 582 -23.89 -9.57 -19.87
N ILE A 583 -23.01 -10.40 -19.31
CA ILE A 583 -22.83 -10.50 -17.85
C ILE A 583 -22.38 -9.14 -17.28
N LEU A 584 -21.41 -8.48 -17.92
CA LEU A 584 -20.93 -7.16 -17.51
C LEU A 584 -22.05 -6.12 -17.53
N SER A 585 -22.97 -6.18 -18.50
CA SER A 585 -24.11 -5.26 -18.56
C SER A 585 -25.08 -5.38 -17.37
N SER A 586 -25.08 -6.53 -16.69
CA SER A 586 -25.87 -6.77 -15.46
C SER A 586 -25.22 -6.20 -14.19
N LEU A 587 -23.93 -5.84 -14.27
CA LEU A 587 -23.18 -5.30 -13.13
C LEU A 587 -23.43 -3.79 -12.96
N GLY A 588 -23.31 -3.31 -11.73
CA GLY A 588 -23.37 -1.89 -11.43
C GLY A 588 -22.21 -1.13 -12.11
N LYS A 589 -22.48 0.05 -12.69
CA LYS A 589 -21.47 0.86 -13.41
C LYS A 589 -20.22 1.13 -12.58
N GLN A 590 -20.38 1.41 -11.27
CA GLN A 590 -19.24 1.62 -10.36
C GLN A 590 -18.43 0.33 -10.15
N PHE A 591 -19.10 -0.82 -10.12
CA PHE A 591 -18.45 -2.12 -10.01
C PHE A 591 -17.60 -2.41 -11.26
N ILE A 592 -18.17 -2.21 -12.44
CA ILE A 592 -17.46 -2.38 -13.73
C ILE A 592 -16.25 -1.44 -13.81
N ARG A 593 -16.40 -0.17 -13.38
CA ARG A 593 -15.32 0.82 -13.50
C ARG A 593 -14.17 0.58 -12.52
N HIS A 594 -14.44 0.06 -11.32
CA HIS A 594 -13.48 0.05 -10.23
C HIS A 594 -13.07 -1.34 -9.73
N HIS A 595 -13.93 -2.36 -9.84
CA HIS A 595 -13.70 -3.68 -9.24
C HIS A 595 -13.39 -4.75 -10.29
N TYR A 596 -14.21 -4.86 -11.34
CA TYR A 596 -14.02 -5.91 -12.35
C TYR A 596 -12.62 -5.90 -13.01
N PRO A 597 -12.06 -4.74 -13.45
CA PRO A 597 -10.71 -4.70 -13.99
C PRO A 597 -9.64 -5.14 -12.99
N LEU A 598 -9.89 -5.01 -11.68
CA LEU A 598 -8.94 -5.47 -10.67
C LEU A 598 -8.92 -7.00 -10.61
N PHE A 599 -10.08 -7.67 -10.59
CA PHE A 599 -10.16 -9.13 -10.57
C PHE A 599 -9.44 -9.76 -11.77
N VAL A 600 -9.75 -9.26 -12.97
CA VAL A 600 -9.10 -9.71 -14.21
C VAL A 600 -7.59 -9.53 -14.14
N ASN A 601 -7.13 -8.38 -13.65
CA ASN A 601 -5.69 -8.09 -13.58
C ASN A 601 -4.98 -8.94 -12.53
N GLU A 602 -5.57 -9.13 -11.35
CA GLU A 602 -5.01 -9.95 -10.28
C GLU A 602 -4.87 -11.40 -10.75
N ARG A 603 -5.92 -11.96 -11.37
CA ARG A 603 -5.89 -13.33 -11.89
C ARG A 603 -4.83 -13.49 -12.98
N ARG A 604 -4.79 -12.59 -13.98
CA ARG A 604 -3.77 -12.61 -15.05
C ARG A 604 -2.34 -12.55 -14.52
N CYS A 605 -2.08 -11.74 -13.48
CA CYS A 605 -0.74 -11.54 -12.92
C CYS A 605 -0.29 -12.65 -11.95
N VAL A 606 -1.20 -13.46 -11.40
CA VAL A 606 -0.88 -14.52 -10.42
C VAL A 606 -1.04 -15.92 -11.01
N ALA A 607 -2.14 -16.17 -11.71
CA ALA A 607 -2.49 -17.48 -12.24
C ALA A 607 -2.04 -17.69 -13.70
N GLY A 608 -1.81 -16.60 -14.44
CA GLY A 608 -1.63 -16.66 -15.89
C GLY A 608 -2.90 -17.11 -16.62
N SER A 609 -2.80 -17.42 -17.92
CA SER A 609 -3.85 -18.18 -18.62
C SER A 609 -3.64 -19.69 -18.38
N GLN A 610 -4.70 -20.49 -18.40
CA GLN A 610 -4.60 -21.96 -18.22
C GLN A 610 -3.67 -22.62 -19.27
N SER A 611 -3.53 -21.98 -20.44
CA SER A 611 -2.67 -22.43 -21.54
C SER A 611 -1.23 -21.87 -21.51
N SER A 612 -0.93 -20.99 -20.55
CA SER A 612 0.42 -20.51 -20.21
C SER A 612 0.67 -20.60 -18.69
N PRO A 613 0.60 -21.81 -18.08
CA PRO A 613 0.76 -22.00 -16.63
C PRO A 613 2.19 -21.75 -16.13
N SER A 614 3.14 -21.51 -17.05
CA SER A 614 4.55 -21.23 -16.77
C SER A 614 4.85 -19.76 -16.48
N VAL A 615 3.86 -18.87 -16.51
CA VAL A 615 4.08 -17.45 -16.21
C VAL A 615 4.31 -17.31 -14.71
N GLU A 616 5.54 -16.95 -14.33
CA GLU A 616 5.84 -16.59 -12.96
C GLU A 616 4.94 -15.43 -12.52
N PRO A 617 4.43 -15.45 -11.27
CA PRO A 617 3.65 -14.33 -10.75
C PRO A 617 4.43 -13.02 -10.86
N LEU A 618 3.75 -11.94 -11.24
CA LEU A 618 4.42 -10.64 -11.46
C LEU A 618 4.94 -10.03 -10.15
N LEU A 619 4.14 -10.06 -9.07
CA LEU A 619 4.54 -9.45 -7.80
C LEU A 619 5.52 -10.34 -7.03
N LEU A 620 6.57 -9.74 -6.47
CA LEU A 620 7.49 -10.43 -5.56
C LEU A 620 6.78 -11.08 -4.36
N TRP A 621 5.67 -10.48 -3.89
CA TRP A 621 4.82 -11.07 -2.84
C TRP A 621 4.31 -12.47 -3.23
N ASP A 622 3.91 -12.67 -4.48
CA ASP A 622 3.44 -13.97 -4.98
C ASP A 622 4.58 -14.95 -5.26
N LYS A 623 5.82 -14.46 -5.21
CA LYS A 623 7.06 -15.24 -5.27
C LYS A 623 7.60 -15.62 -3.88
N ARG A 624 6.96 -15.18 -2.79
CA ARG A 624 7.40 -15.47 -1.43
C ARG A 624 7.59 -16.98 -1.19
N ALA A 625 8.61 -17.31 -0.41
CA ALA A 625 8.82 -18.67 0.06
C ALA A 625 7.72 -19.05 1.04
N TYR A 626 7.48 -18.24 2.07
CA TYR A 626 6.58 -18.55 3.19
C TYR A 626 5.64 -17.38 3.54
N GLU A 627 4.64 -17.66 4.38
CA GLU A 627 3.84 -16.61 5.03
C GLU A 627 4.64 -15.92 6.15
N PRO A 628 4.44 -14.60 6.33
CA PRO A 628 5.11 -13.84 7.37
C PRO A 628 4.68 -14.31 8.76
N LEU A 629 5.60 -14.25 9.72
CA LEU A 629 5.26 -14.35 11.14
C LEU A 629 4.36 -13.16 11.52
N HIS A 630 3.29 -13.41 12.28
CA HIS A 630 2.49 -12.34 12.84
C HIS A 630 3.31 -11.55 13.87
N VAL A 631 3.28 -10.23 13.75
CA VAL A 631 3.89 -9.30 14.71
C VAL A 631 2.92 -8.18 15.05
N GLU A 632 3.02 -7.69 16.27
CA GLU A 632 2.18 -6.65 16.82
C GLU A 632 2.91 -5.31 16.89
N LYS A 633 2.15 -4.21 16.79
CA LYS A 633 2.73 -2.85 16.78
C LYS A 633 3.58 -2.50 18.00
N HIS A 634 3.40 -3.18 19.13
CA HIS A 634 4.09 -2.86 20.38
C HIS A 634 5.51 -3.43 20.45
N GLU A 635 5.86 -4.35 19.55
CA GLU A 635 7.18 -4.94 19.38
C GLU A 635 8.18 -3.98 18.70
N PHE A 636 7.68 -2.88 18.12
CA PHE A 636 8.48 -1.91 17.37
C PHE A 636 8.58 -0.56 18.10
N SER A 637 9.62 0.19 17.72
CA SER A 637 9.79 1.59 18.12
C SER A 637 10.02 2.45 16.87
N PRO A 638 9.09 3.37 16.51
CA PRO A 638 7.84 3.69 17.21
C PRO A 638 6.81 2.55 17.19
N LYS A 639 5.86 2.55 18.15
CA LYS A 639 4.83 1.51 18.33
C LYS A 639 3.72 1.56 17.27
N THR A 640 4.10 1.37 16.02
CA THR A 640 3.23 1.36 14.83
C THR A 640 3.25 -0.03 14.18
N PRO A 641 2.20 -0.45 13.46
CA PRO A 641 2.27 -1.64 12.62
C PRO A 641 3.47 -1.58 11.68
N CYS A 642 4.29 -2.60 11.72
CA CYS A 642 5.51 -2.71 10.94
C CYS A 642 5.61 -4.09 10.28
N SER A 643 6.46 -4.13 9.26
CA SER A 643 6.85 -5.36 8.57
C SER A 643 8.36 -5.37 8.40
N ILE A 644 8.96 -6.55 8.57
CA ILE A 644 10.38 -6.82 8.41
C ILE A 644 10.56 -7.54 7.08
N VAL A 645 11.36 -6.96 6.20
CA VAL A 645 11.56 -7.45 4.83
C VAL A 645 13.02 -7.79 4.62
N ASP A 646 13.26 -9.03 4.18
CA ASP A 646 14.56 -9.52 3.72
C ASP A 646 14.68 -9.34 2.21
N ILE A 647 15.58 -8.46 1.77
CA ILE A 647 15.80 -8.12 0.37
C ILE A 647 17.15 -8.66 -0.07
N ARG A 648 17.13 -9.63 -0.97
CA ARG A 648 18.34 -10.27 -1.51
C ARG A 648 18.62 -9.78 -2.92
N PRO A 649 19.85 -9.33 -3.20
CA PRO A 649 20.21 -8.87 -4.53
C PRO A 649 20.18 -10.01 -5.56
N ASN A 650 19.83 -9.66 -6.80
CA ASN A 650 19.85 -10.58 -7.93
C ASN A 650 21.08 -10.33 -8.82
N PRO A 651 22.22 -11.02 -8.63
CA PRO A 651 23.39 -10.87 -9.51
C PRO A 651 23.12 -11.30 -10.97
N ASN A 652 22.10 -12.13 -11.18
CA ASN A 652 21.65 -12.68 -12.46
C ASN A 652 20.48 -11.87 -13.06
N SER A 653 20.30 -10.62 -12.63
CA SER A 653 19.30 -9.74 -13.22
C SER A 653 19.67 -9.40 -14.66
N TYR A 654 18.66 -9.31 -15.53
CA TYR A 654 18.80 -8.90 -16.92
C TYR A 654 19.50 -7.53 -17.08
N ILE A 655 19.39 -6.63 -16.09
CA ILE A 655 20.08 -5.33 -16.13
C ILE A 655 21.58 -5.50 -15.90
N PHE A 656 21.97 -6.38 -14.96
CA PHE A 656 23.38 -6.63 -14.67
C PHE A 656 24.04 -7.49 -15.75
N ASP A 657 23.30 -8.42 -16.36
CA ASP A 657 23.73 -9.10 -17.59
C ASP A 657 23.99 -8.10 -18.71
N ALA A 658 23.05 -7.18 -18.96
CA ALA A 658 23.23 -6.14 -19.96
C ALA A 658 24.45 -5.26 -19.63
N GLN A 659 24.62 -4.86 -18.37
CA GLN A 659 25.79 -4.08 -17.95
C GLN A 659 27.10 -4.81 -18.28
N ARG A 660 27.21 -6.10 -17.93
CA ARG A 660 28.38 -6.92 -18.25
C ARG A 660 28.61 -7.01 -19.76
N GLN A 661 27.56 -7.19 -20.55
CA GLN A 661 27.64 -7.26 -22.02
C GLN A 661 28.11 -5.95 -22.65
N TYR A 662 27.50 -4.81 -22.29
CA TYR A 662 27.91 -3.49 -22.78
C TYR A 662 29.34 -3.15 -22.36
N LYS A 663 29.75 -3.51 -21.14
CA LYS A 663 31.12 -3.34 -20.66
C LYS A 663 32.12 -4.18 -21.48
N ALA A 664 31.81 -5.45 -21.71
CA ALA A 664 32.64 -6.34 -22.54
C ALA A 664 32.75 -5.86 -24.00
N ALA A 665 31.72 -5.17 -24.51
CA ALA A 665 31.72 -4.55 -25.84
C ALA A 665 32.38 -3.16 -25.89
N ASN A 666 32.87 -2.62 -24.77
CA ASN A 666 33.37 -1.25 -24.64
C ASN A 666 32.31 -0.17 -24.98
N GLU A 667 31.05 -0.43 -24.63
CA GLU A 667 29.87 0.39 -24.93
C GLU A 667 29.17 0.90 -23.65
N SER A 668 29.92 1.13 -22.56
CA SER A 668 29.37 1.56 -21.26
C SER A 668 28.48 2.80 -21.34
N PHE A 669 28.76 3.74 -22.26
CA PHE A 669 27.90 4.90 -22.47
C PHE A 669 26.50 4.54 -22.99
N LYS A 670 26.39 3.52 -23.85
CA LYS A 670 25.08 3.03 -24.33
C LYS A 670 24.29 2.41 -23.18
N TYR A 671 24.94 1.65 -22.29
CA TYR A 671 24.30 1.13 -21.09
C TYR A 671 23.72 2.26 -20.22
N ILE A 672 24.49 3.33 -19.97
CA ILE A 672 24.04 4.48 -19.18
C ILE A 672 22.84 5.17 -19.85
N SER A 673 22.86 5.29 -21.19
CA SER A 673 21.74 5.85 -21.97
C SER A 673 20.47 4.99 -21.83
N VAL A 674 20.57 3.67 -22.00
CA VAL A 674 19.45 2.74 -21.83
C VAL A 674 18.93 2.77 -20.39
N LEU A 675 19.81 2.75 -19.40
CA LEU A 675 19.45 2.81 -17.97
C LEU A 675 18.72 4.11 -17.62
N THR A 676 19.14 5.22 -18.24
CA THR A 676 18.49 6.53 -18.11
C THR A 676 17.09 6.50 -18.66
N THR A 677 16.92 5.99 -19.89
CA THR A 677 15.60 5.81 -20.52
C THR A 677 14.71 4.91 -19.69
N PHE A 678 15.24 3.78 -19.23
CA PHE A 678 14.53 2.84 -18.35
C PHE A 678 14.00 3.51 -17.07
N ARG A 679 14.83 4.29 -16.37
CA ARG A 679 14.44 5.05 -15.18
C ARG A 679 13.33 6.06 -15.47
N ALA A 680 13.38 6.72 -16.62
CA ALA A 680 12.34 7.64 -17.06
C ALA A 680 11.01 6.92 -17.32
N LEU A 681 11.04 5.75 -17.95
CA LEU A 681 9.83 4.94 -18.15
C LEU A 681 9.21 4.47 -16.83
N LEU A 682 10.03 4.06 -15.85
CA LEU A 682 9.53 3.71 -14.52
C LEU A 682 8.85 4.88 -13.78
N ARG A 683 9.15 6.15 -14.12
CA ARG A 683 8.44 7.32 -13.54
C ARG A 683 6.98 7.39 -13.96
N MET A 684 6.59 6.77 -15.08
CA MET A 684 5.21 6.79 -15.58
C MET A 684 4.19 6.11 -14.64
N PHE A 685 4.66 5.26 -13.71
CA PHE A 685 3.80 4.63 -12.68
C PHE A 685 3.09 5.63 -11.76
N ILE A 686 3.64 6.83 -11.55
CA ILE A 686 3.12 7.80 -10.59
C ILE A 686 1.83 8.46 -11.13
N PRO A 687 1.84 9.11 -12.31
CA PRO A 687 0.64 9.74 -12.84
C PRO A 687 -0.31 8.79 -13.57
N TYR A 688 0.18 7.67 -14.14
CA TYR A 688 -0.60 6.90 -15.12
C TYR A 688 -0.52 5.36 -14.98
N PRO A 689 -0.75 4.76 -13.81
CA PRO A 689 -0.62 3.30 -13.64
C PRO A 689 -1.54 2.49 -14.57
N LYS A 690 -2.67 3.06 -15.01
CA LYS A 690 -3.66 2.41 -15.89
C LYS A 690 -3.45 2.69 -17.38
N LYS A 691 -2.40 3.43 -17.76
CA LYS A 691 -2.11 3.74 -19.17
C LYS A 691 -1.82 2.45 -19.95
N SER A 692 -2.31 2.36 -21.18
CA SER A 692 -1.97 1.23 -22.04
C SER A 692 -0.54 1.35 -22.56
N ILE A 693 0.07 0.20 -22.86
CA ILE A 693 1.39 0.12 -23.49
C ILE A 693 1.36 0.77 -24.86
N GLU A 694 0.28 0.59 -25.62
CA GLU A 694 0.06 1.31 -26.87
C GLU A 694 0.21 2.83 -26.69
N GLN A 695 -0.45 3.42 -25.68
CA GLN A 695 -0.36 4.86 -25.43
C GLN A 695 1.05 5.31 -25.04
N VAL A 696 1.85 4.44 -24.41
CA VAL A 696 3.25 4.73 -24.10
C VAL A 696 4.12 4.66 -25.35
N LEU A 697 3.97 3.59 -26.14
CA LEU A 697 4.75 3.40 -27.36
C LEU A 697 4.44 4.47 -28.40
N ARG A 698 3.20 4.94 -28.52
CA ARG A 698 2.83 6.06 -29.39
C ARG A 698 3.51 7.38 -29.01
N LEU A 699 3.79 7.59 -27.72
CA LEU A 699 4.52 8.79 -27.26
C LEU A 699 6.01 8.71 -27.58
N LEU A 700 6.60 7.53 -27.47
CA LEU A 700 8.01 7.31 -27.74
C LEU A 700 8.25 7.26 -29.25
N PHE A 701 7.64 6.30 -29.93
CA PHE A 701 7.92 5.94 -31.32
C PHE A 701 6.89 6.54 -32.26
N ALA A 702 6.95 7.85 -32.44
CA ALA A 702 6.06 8.57 -33.35
C ALA A 702 6.05 7.89 -34.74
N SER A 703 4.85 7.67 -35.28
CA SER A 703 4.61 7.08 -36.60
C SER A 703 5.03 5.62 -36.80
N ARG A 704 5.47 4.91 -35.75
CA ARG A 704 5.73 3.46 -35.85
C ARG A 704 4.43 2.65 -35.66
N PRO A 705 4.09 1.72 -36.57
CA PRO A 705 2.91 0.86 -36.42
C PRO A 705 2.96 0.00 -35.15
N MET A 706 1.84 -0.08 -34.42
CA MET A 706 1.75 -0.89 -33.18
C MET A 706 2.00 -2.38 -33.45
N ALA A 707 1.58 -2.87 -34.61
CA ALA A 707 1.75 -4.26 -35.03
C ALA A 707 3.23 -4.67 -35.23
N ASP A 708 4.16 -3.72 -35.37
CA ASP A 708 5.59 -4.01 -35.53
C ASP A 708 6.30 -4.27 -34.19
N PHE A 709 5.73 -3.81 -33.06
CA PHE A 709 6.38 -3.89 -31.75
C PHE A 709 6.57 -5.30 -31.21
N PRO A 710 5.62 -6.25 -31.34
CA PRO A 710 5.82 -7.62 -30.89
C PRO A 710 7.07 -8.31 -31.47
N SER A 711 7.56 -7.87 -32.63
CA SER A 711 8.80 -8.41 -33.21
C SER A 711 10.02 -7.54 -32.97
N ALA A 712 9.84 -6.22 -32.91
CA ALA A 712 10.90 -5.31 -32.50
C ALA A 712 11.34 -5.57 -31.06
N ILE A 713 10.39 -5.90 -30.20
CA ILE A 713 10.53 -6.19 -28.78
C ILE A 713 9.83 -7.54 -28.53
N PRO A 714 10.52 -8.68 -28.71
CA PRO A 714 9.90 -10.01 -28.60
C PRO A 714 9.17 -10.27 -27.28
N SER A 715 9.63 -9.68 -26.18
CA SER A 715 8.99 -9.76 -24.87
C SER A 715 7.61 -9.07 -24.80
N LEU A 716 7.27 -8.19 -25.75
CA LEU A 716 5.92 -7.62 -25.86
C LEU A 716 4.91 -8.60 -26.45
N ALA A 717 5.35 -9.63 -27.17
CA ALA A 717 4.44 -10.54 -27.89
C ALA A 717 3.48 -11.30 -26.95
N GLU A 718 3.91 -11.59 -25.72
CA GLU A 718 3.07 -12.23 -24.71
C GLU A 718 1.86 -11.35 -24.30
N TYR A 719 2.05 -10.03 -24.34
CA TYR A 719 1.04 -9.05 -23.95
C TYR A 719 0.22 -8.52 -25.13
N ALA A 720 0.62 -8.84 -26.36
CA ALA A 720 -0.08 -8.43 -27.57
C ALA A 720 -1.26 -9.37 -27.86
N THR A 721 -2.42 -8.83 -28.22
CA THR A 721 -3.61 -9.60 -28.59
C THR A 721 -3.54 -10.00 -30.06
N PRO A 722 -3.43 -11.30 -30.39
CA PRO A 722 -3.49 -11.77 -31.77
C PRO A 722 -4.94 -11.81 -32.28
N LYS A 723 -5.10 -11.69 -33.60
CA LYS A 723 -6.39 -11.84 -34.28
C LYS A 723 -6.31 -12.97 -35.32
N ILE A 724 -7.47 -13.53 -35.67
CA ILE A 724 -7.63 -14.50 -36.75
C ILE A 724 -8.75 -14.05 -37.68
N THR A 725 -8.49 -14.07 -38.98
CA THR A 725 -9.48 -13.76 -40.02
C THR A 725 -9.35 -14.71 -41.21
N VAL A 726 -10.41 -14.77 -42.02
CA VAL A 726 -10.44 -15.43 -43.33
C VAL A 726 -10.54 -14.42 -44.48
N ASP A 727 -10.65 -13.13 -44.17
CA ASP A 727 -10.64 -12.06 -45.15
C ASP A 727 -9.22 -11.56 -45.37
N ALA A 728 -8.71 -11.77 -46.58
CA ALA A 728 -7.38 -11.32 -46.97
C ALA A 728 -7.26 -9.79 -46.99
N LYS A 729 -8.36 -9.04 -47.21
CA LYS A 729 -8.36 -7.58 -47.16
C LYS A 729 -8.22 -7.08 -45.74
N GLU A 730 -8.94 -7.70 -44.80
CA GLU A 730 -8.80 -7.40 -43.37
C GLU A 730 -7.38 -7.72 -42.88
N ALA A 731 -6.82 -8.87 -43.28
CA ALA A 731 -5.47 -9.26 -42.91
C ALA A 731 -4.36 -8.41 -43.56
N ALA A 732 -4.66 -7.61 -44.58
CA ALA A 732 -3.65 -6.90 -45.35
C ALA A 732 -2.86 -5.87 -44.54
N SER A 733 -3.46 -5.29 -43.48
CA SER A 733 -2.80 -4.34 -42.59
C SER A 733 -2.05 -5.01 -41.43
N TRP A 734 -2.25 -6.31 -41.21
CA TRP A 734 -1.68 -7.02 -40.06
C TRP A 734 -0.19 -7.32 -40.27
N LYS A 735 0.55 -7.48 -39.18
CA LYS A 735 1.97 -7.85 -39.19
C LYS A 735 2.20 -9.26 -38.66
N HIS A 736 3.33 -9.84 -39.05
CA HIS A 736 3.78 -11.18 -38.68
C HIS A 736 2.79 -12.30 -39.05
N VAL A 737 2.03 -12.08 -40.13
CA VAL A 737 0.89 -12.92 -40.49
C VAL A 737 1.33 -14.36 -40.82
N LYS A 738 0.78 -15.33 -40.11
CA LYS A 738 0.86 -16.75 -40.46
C LYS A 738 -0.39 -17.13 -41.26
N THR A 739 -0.17 -17.75 -42.42
CA THR A 739 -1.26 -18.13 -43.31
C THR A 739 -1.20 -19.58 -43.75
N ASN A 740 -2.38 -20.15 -43.99
CA ASN A 740 -2.53 -21.39 -44.73
C ASN A 740 -2.85 -21.04 -46.19
N ASN A 741 -1.82 -20.97 -47.03
CA ASN A 741 -1.89 -20.58 -48.44
C ASN A 741 -2.97 -21.35 -49.25
N ARG A 742 -3.31 -22.58 -48.85
CA ARG A 742 -4.34 -23.40 -49.53
C ARG A 742 -5.78 -23.08 -49.10
N ARG A 743 -5.98 -22.36 -48.00
CA ARG A 743 -7.31 -22.17 -47.38
C ARG A 743 -7.70 -20.71 -47.09
N GLY A 744 -6.74 -19.78 -47.10
CA GLY A 744 -6.96 -18.35 -46.87
C GLY A 744 -7.31 -18.00 -45.41
N VAL A 745 -6.66 -18.63 -44.44
CA VAL A 745 -6.79 -18.31 -43.00
C VAL A 745 -5.54 -17.53 -42.58
N PHE A 746 -5.73 -16.41 -41.91
CA PHE A 746 -4.67 -15.50 -41.49
C PHE A 746 -4.72 -15.31 -39.97
N VAL A 747 -3.57 -15.41 -39.32
CA VAL A 747 -3.40 -15.09 -37.90
C VAL A 747 -2.30 -14.03 -37.81
N GLY A 748 -2.53 -12.93 -37.08
CA GLY A 748 -1.60 -11.80 -37.07
C GLY A 748 -1.85 -10.81 -35.93
N TYR A 749 -0.99 -9.79 -35.86
CA TYR A 749 -1.19 -8.62 -34.99
C TYR A 749 -1.67 -7.42 -35.80
N ASP A 750 -2.66 -6.73 -35.28
CA ASP A 750 -3.24 -5.52 -35.87
C ASP A 750 -2.79 -4.26 -35.08
N MET A 751 -3.24 -3.08 -35.49
CA MET A 751 -2.81 -1.77 -34.98
C MET A 751 -3.25 -1.44 -33.55
N ASP A 752 -4.14 -2.25 -32.97
CA ASP A 752 -4.68 -2.15 -31.60
C ASP A 752 -4.19 -3.29 -30.69
N CYS A 753 -3.22 -4.11 -31.14
CA CYS A 753 -2.83 -5.34 -30.44
C CYS A 753 -2.26 -5.11 -29.03
N LEU A 754 -1.92 -3.87 -28.65
CA LEU A 754 -1.36 -3.52 -27.33
C LEU A 754 -2.29 -2.62 -26.51
N ALA A 755 -3.55 -2.44 -26.92
CA ALA A 755 -4.51 -1.57 -26.25
C ALA A 755 -4.87 -2.06 -24.83
N GLU A 756 -4.95 -3.38 -24.64
CA GLU A 756 -5.33 -4.02 -23.38
C GLU A 756 -4.15 -4.23 -22.41
N ALA A 757 -2.91 -4.15 -22.90
CA ALA A 757 -1.71 -4.22 -22.07
C ALA A 757 -1.55 -2.92 -21.29
N THR A 758 -1.47 -2.97 -19.96
CA THR A 758 -1.32 -1.77 -19.11
C THR A 758 0.03 -1.76 -18.41
N LEU A 759 0.54 -0.57 -18.11
CA LEU A 759 1.82 -0.38 -17.41
C LEU A 759 1.90 -1.17 -16.11
N GLN A 760 0.79 -1.27 -15.38
CA GLN A 760 0.75 -2.00 -14.11
C GLN A 760 0.96 -3.51 -14.27
N ARG A 761 0.59 -4.10 -15.41
CA ARG A 761 0.58 -5.56 -15.65
C ARG A 761 1.86 -6.10 -16.28
N ILE A 762 2.79 -5.23 -16.66
CA ILE A 762 4.01 -5.65 -17.35
C ILE A 762 5.21 -5.71 -16.39
N PRO A 763 6.11 -6.70 -16.55
CA PRO A 763 7.31 -6.83 -15.72
C PRO A 763 8.27 -5.70 -16.00
N SER A 764 9.10 -5.37 -15.00
CA SER A 764 10.16 -4.37 -15.13
C SER A 764 11.09 -4.62 -16.33
N LYS A 765 11.35 -5.89 -16.66
CA LYS A 765 12.10 -6.28 -17.87
C LYS A 765 11.54 -5.69 -19.16
N LEU A 766 10.22 -5.60 -19.30
CA LEU A 766 9.61 -5.09 -20.53
C LEU A 766 9.89 -3.59 -20.72
N PHE A 767 9.96 -2.83 -19.63
CA PHE A 767 10.37 -1.42 -19.67
C PHE A 767 11.82 -1.29 -20.12
N TRP A 768 12.69 -2.21 -19.71
CA TRP A 768 14.08 -2.23 -20.16
C TRP A 768 14.18 -2.55 -21.64
N ASP A 769 13.43 -3.55 -22.12
CA ASP A 769 13.44 -3.90 -23.54
C ASP A 769 12.88 -2.76 -24.41
N ILE A 770 11.88 -2.01 -23.91
CA ILE A 770 11.40 -0.76 -24.54
C ILE A 770 12.48 0.32 -24.55
N ALA A 771 13.25 0.46 -23.46
CA ALA A 771 14.35 1.42 -23.39
C ALA A 771 15.48 1.08 -24.38
N VAL A 772 15.83 -0.19 -24.50
CA VAL A 772 16.79 -0.67 -25.51
C VAL A 772 16.30 -0.34 -26.92
N GLU A 773 15.03 -0.62 -27.21
CA GLU A 773 14.44 -0.33 -28.52
C GLU A 773 14.37 1.17 -28.82
N TRP A 774 14.10 1.98 -27.81
CA TRP A 774 14.10 3.44 -27.92
C TRP A 774 15.48 3.96 -28.33
N GLU A 775 16.53 3.52 -27.63
CA GLU A 775 17.91 3.93 -27.94
C GLU A 775 18.34 3.47 -29.33
N ARG A 776 17.95 2.27 -29.76
CA ARG A 776 18.20 1.79 -31.12
C ARG A 776 17.48 2.64 -32.15
N TRP A 777 16.17 2.79 -32.01
CA TRP A 777 15.31 3.46 -32.99
C TRP A 777 15.64 4.95 -33.13
N ARG A 778 15.89 5.65 -32.02
CA ARG A 778 16.25 7.08 -32.07
C ARG A 778 17.57 7.29 -32.83
N HIS A 779 18.52 6.37 -32.67
CA HIS A 779 19.80 6.43 -33.37
C HIS A 779 19.62 6.16 -34.87
N GLU A 780 18.86 5.13 -35.23
CA GLU A 780 18.52 4.81 -36.63
C GLU A 780 17.81 5.96 -37.35
N LYS A 781 16.97 6.72 -36.63
CA LYS A 781 16.22 7.86 -37.16
C LYS A 781 16.93 9.20 -37.00
N ASN A 782 18.14 9.21 -36.45
CA ASN A 782 18.91 10.42 -36.14
C ASN A 782 18.08 11.47 -35.35
N LEU A 783 17.30 10.99 -34.38
CA LEU A 783 16.44 11.82 -33.55
C LEU A 783 17.24 12.39 -32.37
N PRO A 784 17.02 13.67 -32.01
CA PRO A 784 17.60 14.24 -30.79
C PRO A 784 17.06 13.50 -29.56
N ASP A 785 17.80 13.55 -28.45
CA ASP A 785 17.28 13.06 -27.17
C ASP A 785 16.14 13.96 -26.70
N THR A 786 14.92 13.55 -27.04
CA THR A 786 13.66 14.23 -26.73
C THR A 786 12.83 13.46 -25.74
N LEU A 787 13.41 12.47 -25.04
CA LEU A 787 12.67 11.64 -24.09
C LEU A 787 11.92 12.50 -23.05
N SER A 788 12.55 13.59 -22.60
CA SER A 788 11.94 14.60 -21.72
C SER A 788 10.70 15.26 -22.34
N LYS A 789 10.76 15.63 -23.62
CA LYS A 789 9.64 16.24 -24.36
C LYS A 789 8.53 15.22 -24.60
N SER A 790 8.87 13.99 -24.97
CA SER A 790 7.92 12.91 -25.28
C SER A 790 7.16 12.41 -24.05
N LEU A 791 7.78 12.47 -22.87
CA LEU A 791 7.16 12.05 -21.60
C LEU A 791 6.58 13.22 -20.78
N GLY A 792 6.74 14.46 -21.23
CA GLY A 792 6.25 15.70 -20.60
C GLY A 792 7.35 16.47 -19.86
N GLY A 793 7.86 17.55 -20.46
CA GLY A 793 9.13 18.22 -20.10
C GLY A 793 9.37 18.62 -18.63
N ALA A 794 8.35 18.68 -17.76
CA ALA A 794 8.51 18.92 -16.32
C ALA A 794 9.06 17.70 -15.53
N PHE A 795 9.12 16.50 -16.13
CA PHE A 795 9.52 15.26 -15.46
C PHE A 795 11.04 15.02 -15.35
N ILE A 796 11.89 15.83 -16.01
CA ILE A 796 13.34 15.59 -16.18
C ILE A 796 14.25 16.70 -15.61
N SER A 797 13.75 17.86 -15.17
CA SER A 797 14.63 18.92 -14.60
C SER A 797 15.49 18.42 -13.44
N ASP A 798 14.97 17.53 -12.60
CA ASP A 798 15.68 16.92 -11.46
C ASP A 798 16.80 15.93 -11.86
N MET A 799 16.87 15.53 -13.13
CA MET A 799 17.81 14.52 -13.61
C MET A 799 19.11 15.14 -14.12
N ASN A 800 19.07 16.35 -14.65
CA ASN A 800 20.27 17.05 -15.11
C ASN A 800 21.14 17.50 -13.93
N GLU A 801 20.56 17.90 -12.80
CA GLU A 801 21.33 18.25 -11.58
C GLU A 801 22.16 17.08 -11.04
N ALA A 802 21.65 15.84 -11.11
CA ALA A 802 22.36 14.66 -10.60
C ALA A 802 23.50 14.17 -11.51
N PHE A 803 23.43 14.48 -12.81
CA PHE A 803 24.45 14.11 -13.79
C PHE A 803 25.49 15.20 -14.04
N GLU A 804 25.12 16.48 -13.97
CA GLU A 804 26.08 17.59 -14.06
C GLU A 804 27.02 17.64 -12.84
N ALA A 805 26.57 17.16 -11.68
CA ALA A 805 27.44 17.00 -10.50
C ALA A 805 28.42 15.80 -10.58
N ARG A 806 28.34 14.98 -11.64
CA ARG A 806 29.18 13.77 -11.84
C ARG A 806 30.07 13.84 -13.09
N ARG A 807 30.02 14.92 -13.86
CA ARG A 807 31.15 15.35 -14.69
C ARG A 807 32.12 16.12 -13.82
#